data_AF-V6TCM3-F1
#
_entry.id   AF-V6TCM3-F1
#
_cell.length_a   1.000
_cell.length_b   1.000
_cell.length_c   1.000
_cell.angle_alpha   90.00
_cell.angle_beta   90.00
_cell.angle_gamma   90.00
#
_symmetry.space_group_name_H-M   'P 1'
#
loop_
_entity.id
_entity.type
_entity.pdbx_description
1 polymer ?
#
loop_
_entity_poly.entity_id
_entity_poly.type
_entity_poly.pdbx_seq_one_letter_code
_entity_poly.pdbx_strand_id
1 'polypeptide(L)'
;MSAEVISGPNEHPIFRFFCQYPQQIRPLLRDYLIMHYFEKIASFLKKNNIYGILILDSYTLPIIGSLFTTSILTEYRLVLKDSLEKTRTPQPAMFGVYMVSKTLEAMEMVARDFGWGVNGSTHVSSFSASVAEAKQAKKGCCGPSGSKVQFPYKYKGLFILTPGPLSADAESFVKSSGLVDLLSKAGVMSFNVDFTVRWNRFINLNQPEAFLIAYGMHKFNADTYQAIKKQYISTTVEKLWSLFNSLEMGPPEVRYYKGVARESHFSLCKEIAEALNKKLQLTPVAPYNNSYPCVNSTIIIVDRAFDPIPLVAHHTLVGSFLPDMLDINDDLYLANTATGQPCSPNDAKIAKSQKKAANLIEIDLSESSDVWNGFRFMSMANFLVWQKDIIKMFRSFDPLDRDSVTMMTKPKEIPVNYGRHAGRVMKIPSYSLVDSSIFNVPYMTLSAQMNGVFTIIKKFADEIEAKGYLPLLLAAESTLLDILINGDRISDLDSIAVGPEKVSITEILQTLSSPSTDSTVALRLYMYTVLILEKSGQTDRGLSESIYGRPLRDLINLNYNVSRLWWLDEDADFRALWTGFLQTFVTYDFIHLWQAMKKSPVHKGVLSKAIEESRYLPALECIFRSFNDSPLSQTAESLFPVAENQSLAMVERRRRGAPVKRDVLVSNVSNAAAKYYPESPEGKELQTYLEKHEISSYRSREKVYIYMIGGVTPGDVSAAYRATGDSAIPEPSPFNSAYWTPALGDFDCVLISDDFYTPSRFTQRLAGLKPGVLSSIDELRKIAKSWSQNN
;
A
#
# COMPACT_ATOMS: atom_id res chain seq x y z
N MET A 1 41.00 -3.62 -12.20
CA MET A 1 40.00 -3.92 -11.15
C MET A 1 39.98 -5.42 -10.96
N SER A 2 40.16 -5.92 -9.74
CA SER A 2 39.98 -7.35 -9.41
C SER A 2 38.51 -7.74 -9.62
N ALA A 3 38.25 -9.00 -9.98
CA ALA A 3 36.87 -9.51 -10.10
C ALA A 3 36.15 -9.43 -8.74
N GLU A 4 34.88 -9.00 -8.74
CA GLU A 4 34.08 -8.98 -7.52
C GLU A 4 33.62 -10.38 -7.13
N VAL A 5 33.64 -10.69 -5.83
CA VAL A 5 33.20 -11.98 -5.30
C VAL A 5 31.73 -11.86 -4.89
N ILE A 6 30.88 -12.70 -5.47
CA ILE A 6 29.43 -12.75 -5.20
C ILE A 6 29.14 -13.95 -4.30
N SER A 7 28.68 -13.66 -3.08
CA SER A 7 28.44 -14.62 -2.01
C SER A 7 26.96 -14.98 -1.81
N GLY A 8 26.03 -14.21 -2.39
CA GLY A 8 24.59 -14.48 -2.27
C GLY A 8 23.75 -14.06 -3.49
N PRO A 9 22.50 -14.56 -3.62
CA PRO A 9 21.58 -14.25 -4.72
C PRO A 9 21.38 -12.75 -4.92
N ASN A 10 21.12 -12.01 -3.84
CA ASN A 10 20.87 -10.57 -3.89
C ASN A 10 22.11 -9.76 -4.31
N GLU A 11 23.28 -10.39 -4.47
CA GLU A 11 24.51 -9.77 -4.96
C GLU A 11 24.72 -9.96 -6.45
N HIS A 12 23.99 -10.88 -7.08
CA HIS A 12 24.10 -11.10 -8.53
C HIS A 12 23.56 -9.90 -9.30
N PRO A 13 24.22 -9.50 -10.41
CA PRO A 13 23.75 -8.49 -11.34
C PRO A 13 22.27 -8.64 -11.71
N ILE A 14 21.86 -9.86 -12.06
CA ILE A 14 20.50 -10.17 -12.56
C ILE A 14 19.40 -9.82 -11.55
N PHE A 15 19.58 -10.12 -10.26
CA PHE A 15 18.56 -9.86 -9.23
C PHE A 15 18.53 -8.38 -8.84
N ARG A 16 19.68 -7.70 -8.92
CA ARG A 16 19.77 -6.26 -8.66
C ARG A 16 19.18 -5.40 -9.79
N PHE A 17 18.90 -5.92 -10.98
CA PHE A 17 18.12 -5.16 -11.98
C PHE A 17 16.69 -4.88 -11.53
N PHE A 18 16.15 -5.73 -10.65
CA PHE A 18 14.81 -5.62 -10.11
C PHE A 18 14.82 -4.90 -8.74
N CYS A 19 15.90 -4.16 -8.46
CA CYS A 19 16.24 -3.62 -7.15
C CYS A 19 15.04 -3.13 -6.34
N GLN A 20 15.01 -3.60 -5.09
CA GLN A 20 14.11 -3.15 -4.05
C GLN A 20 14.40 -1.68 -3.71
N TYR A 21 13.34 -0.92 -3.43
CA TYR A 21 13.49 0.47 -3.00
C TYR A 21 14.33 0.51 -1.72
N PRO A 22 15.37 1.37 -1.66
CA PRO A 22 16.34 1.37 -0.58
C PRO A 22 15.72 1.69 0.80
N GLN A 23 14.66 2.49 0.80
CA GLN A 23 14.02 2.99 2.01
C GLN A 23 12.78 2.13 2.36
N GLN A 24 12.84 1.33 3.43
CA GLN A 24 11.77 0.38 3.78
C GLN A 24 11.31 0.54 5.23
N ILE A 25 9.99 0.68 5.44
CA ILE A 25 9.39 0.75 6.78
C ILE A 25 9.14 -0.63 7.40
N ARG A 26 8.96 -1.67 6.58
CA ARG A 26 8.65 -3.04 7.05
C ARG A 26 9.73 -3.61 7.96
N PRO A 27 11.04 -3.52 7.65
CA PRO A 27 12.08 -4.05 8.54
C PRO A 27 12.03 -3.41 9.92
N LEU A 28 11.83 -2.09 10.02
CA LEU A 28 11.75 -1.40 11.31
C LEU A 28 10.58 -1.91 12.18
N LEU A 29 9.40 -2.07 11.57
CA LEU A 29 8.23 -2.61 12.27
C LEU A 29 8.38 -4.11 12.60
N ARG A 30 9.09 -4.85 11.76
CA ARG A 30 9.44 -6.25 12.01
C ARG A 30 10.37 -6.36 13.21
N ASP A 31 11.42 -5.55 13.24
CA ASP A 31 12.41 -5.51 14.33
C ASP A 31 11.73 -5.12 15.64
N TYR A 32 10.82 -4.15 15.61
CA TYR A 32 9.96 -3.83 16.76
C TYR A 32 9.23 -5.07 17.30
N LEU A 33 8.50 -5.82 16.45
CA LEU A 33 7.77 -7.01 16.88
C LEU A 33 8.69 -8.15 17.34
N ILE A 34 9.85 -8.30 16.70
CA ILE A 34 10.87 -9.29 17.07
C ILE A 34 11.40 -9.00 18.48
N MET A 35 11.92 -7.79 18.70
CA MET A 35 12.54 -7.36 19.96
C MET A 35 11.54 -7.40 21.12
N HIS A 36 10.31 -6.93 20.89
CA HIS A 36 9.34 -6.81 21.97
C HIS A 36 8.63 -8.12 22.31
N TYR A 37 8.41 -9.00 21.33
CA TYR A 37 7.57 -10.20 21.50
C TYR A 37 8.24 -11.48 21.03
N PHE A 38 8.66 -11.60 19.76
CA PHE A 38 9.02 -12.91 19.21
C PHE A 38 10.29 -13.49 19.84
N GLU A 39 11.29 -12.69 20.20
CA GLU A 39 12.47 -13.21 20.89
C GLU A 39 12.14 -13.79 22.27
N LYS A 40 11.24 -13.13 23.01
CA LYS A 40 10.79 -13.60 24.34
C LYS A 40 10.00 -14.90 24.21
N ILE A 41 9.09 -14.97 23.23
CA ILE A 41 8.31 -16.17 22.93
C ILE A 41 9.23 -17.31 22.46
N ALA A 42 10.14 -17.05 21.53
CA ALA A 42 11.09 -18.02 21.02
C ALA A 42 12.00 -18.57 22.14
N SER A 43 12.45 -17.71 23.05
CA SER A 43 13.23 -18.10 24.23
C SER A 43 12.45 -19.04 25.15
N PHE A 44 11.17 -18.75 25.40
CA PHE A 44 10.27 -19.64 26.15
C PHE A 44 10.10 -21.00 25.44
N LEU A 45 9.83 -20.99 24.14
CA LEU A 45 9.64 -22.21 23.34
C LEU A 45 10.93 -23.06 23.31
N LYS A 46 12.09 -22.43 23.18
CA LYS A 46 13.41 -23.06 23.22
C LYS A 46 13.67 -23.72 24.57
N LYS A 47 13.45 -23.00 25.67
CA LYS A 47 13.64 -23.50 27.04
C LYS A 47 12.79 -24.74 27.34
N ASN A 48 11.57 -24.79 26.82
CA ASN A 48 10.66 -25.90 27.04
C ASN A 48 10.75 -27.01 25.98
N ASN A 49 11.65 -26.87 25.00
CA ASN A 49 11.78 -27.75 23.84
C ASN A 49 10.46 -28.02 23.09
N ILE A 50 9.69 -26.96 22.81
CA ILE A 50 8.38 -27.00 22.14
C ILE A 50 8.39 -26.04 20.95
N TYR A 51 7.51 -26.25 19.98
CA TYR A 51 7.22 -25.32 18.89
C TYR A 51 5.88 -24.60 19.11
N GLY A 52 5.80 -23.36 18.64
CA GLY A 52 4.59 -22.56 18.67
C GLY A 52 3.81 -22.67 17.36
N ILE A 53 2.47 -22.65 17.44
CA ILE A 53 1.59 -22.47 16.29
C ILE A 53 1.07 -21.05 16.33
N LEU A 54 1.39 -20.27 15.31
CA LEU A 54 0.86 -18.93 15.14
C LEU A 54 -0.55 -18.99 14.55
N ILE A 55 -1.50 -18.43 15.28
CA ILE A 55 -2.94 -18.40 14.96
C ILE A 55 -3.33 -16.95 14.80
N LEU A 56 -3.87 -16.64 13.62
CA LEU A 56 -4.29 -15.30 13.22
C LEU A 56 -5.80 -15.32 12.93
N ASP A 57 -6.47 -14.20 13.11
CA ASP A 57 -7.83 -14.02 12.59
C ASP A 57 -7.81 -13.24 11.27
N SER A 58 -8.98 -13.09 10.65
CA SER A 58 -9.16 -12.39 9.38
C SER A 58 -8.63 -10.95 9.37
N TYR A 59 -8.61 -10.30 10.53
CA TYR A 59 -8.14 -8.92 10.71
C TYR A 59 -6.62 -8.82 10.89
N THR A 60 -6.04 -9.70 11.69
CA THR A 60 -4.60 -9.71 12.01
C THR A 60 -3.76 -10.46 10.98
N LEU A 61 -4.36 -11.37 10.20
CA LEU A 61 -3.71 -12.08 9.11
C LEU A 61 -2.99 -11.12 8.13
N PRO A 62 -3.65 -10.10 7.54
CA PRO A 62 -2.97 -9.17 6.64
C PRO A 62 -1.92 -8.31 7.37
N ILE A 63 -2.09 -8.00 8.66
CA ILE A 63 -1.11 -7.23 9.45
C ILE A 63 0.20 -8.01 9.54
N ILE A 64 0.14 -9.25 10.03
CA ILE A 64 1.32 -10.10 10.21
C ILE A 64 1.88 -10.56 8.87
N GLY A 65 1.01 -10.89 7.90
CA GLY A 65 1.41 -11.28 6.56
C GLY A 65 2.15 -10.17 5.80
N SER A 66 1.85 -8.90 6.07
CA SER A 66 2.57 -7.76 5.47
C SER A 66 3.99 -7.57 6.02
N LEU A 67 4.29 -8.11 7.22
CA LEU A 67 5.55 -7.90 7.91
C LEU A 67 6.45 -9.15 7.92
N PHE A 68 5.89 -10.35 7.98
CA PHE A 68 6.64 -11.59 8.15
C PHE A 68 6.37 -12.60 7.03
N THR A 69 7.44 -13.23 6.56
CA THR A 69 7.36 -14.45 5.74
C THR A 69 7.37 -15.69 6.63
N THR A 70 6.90 -16.82 6.10
CA THR A 70 6.93 -18.11 6.80
C THR A 70 8.35 -18.57 7.15
N SER A 71 9.34 -18.24 6.31
CA SER A 71 10.75 -18.52 6.58
C SER A 71 11.23 -17.84 7.86
N ILE A 72 10.97 -16.53 8.00
CA ILE A 72 11.37 -15.74 9.16
C ILE A 72 10.70 -16.27 10.43
N LEU A 73 9.40 -16.57 10.39
CA LEU A 73 8.68 -17.09 11.56
C LEU A 73 9.26 -18.42 12.07
N THR A 74 9.75 -19.26 11.15
CA THR A 74 10.34 -20.56 11.49
C THR A 74 11.64 -20.42 12.30
N GLU A 75 12.42 -19.35 12.07
CA GLU A 75 13.62 -19.03 12.85
C GLU A 75 13.30 -18.82 14.34
N TYR A 76 12.09 -18.33 14.64
CA TYR A 76 11.58 -18.13 16.00
C TYR A 76 10.82 -19.34 16.57
N ARG A 77 10.95 -20.53 15.94
CA ARG A 77 10.20 -21.76 16.27
C ARG A 77 8.68 -21.60 16.20
N LEU A 78 8.21 -20.68 15.36
CA LEU A 78 6.79 -20.47 15.10
C LEU A 78 6.43 -21.08 13.75
N VAL A 79 5.34 -21.84 13.73
CA VAL A 79 4.75 -22.38 12.50
C VAL A 79 3.43 -21.66 12.27
N LEU A 80 3.36 -20.84 11.23
CA LEU A 80 2.10 -20.28 10.77
C LEU A 80 1.29 -21.39 10.10
N LYS A 81 0.10 -21.67 10.62
CA LYS A 81 -0.67 -22.84 10.15
C LYS A 81 -2.12 -22.56 9.82
N ASP A 82 -2.84 -21.80 10.64
CA ASP A 82 -4.30 -21.72 10.51
C ASP A 82 -4.89 -20.38 10.95
N SER A 83 -6.08 -20.07 10.43
CA SER A 83 -6.89 -18.94 10.91
C SER A 83 -7.80 -19.35 12.07
N LEU A 84 -8.12 -18.39 12.93
CA LEU A 84 -8.94 -18.57 14.13
C LEU A 84 -10.35 -19.10 13.80
N GLU A 85 -10.90 -18.62 12.69
CA GLU A 85 -12.24 -18.92 12.15
C GLU A 85 -12.38 -20.34 11.63
N LYS A 86 -11.26 -21.02 11.33
CA LYS A 86 -11.29 -22.38 10.81
C LYS A 86 -11.33 -23.41 11.93
N THR A 87 -12.03 -24.51 11.67
CA THR A 87 -11.98 -25.70 12.52
C THR A 87 -10.61 -26.35 12.41
N ARG A 88 -9.84 -26.27 13.51
CA ARG A 88 -8.44 -26.71 13.59
C ARG A 88 -8.31 -28.06 14.27
N THR A 89 -7.40 -28.90 13.76
CA THR A 89 -7.07 -30.18 14.39
C THR A 89 -6.31 -29.94 15.70
N PRO A 90 -6.67 -30.59 16.82
CA PRO A 90 -5.95 -30.48 18.08
C PRO A 90 -4.46 -30.87 17.94
N GLN A 91 -3.56 -30.03 18.44
CA GLN A 91 -2.11 -30.24 18.48
C GLN A 91 -1.57 -30.02 19.91
N PRO A 92 -1.90 -30.89 20.88
CA PRO A 92 -1.60 -30.68 22.30
C PRO A 92 -0.09 -30.74 22.65
N ALA A 93 0.77 -31.14 21.71
CA ALA A 93 2.22 -31.08 21.85
C ALA A 93 2.80 -29.67 21.60
N MET A 94 2.02 -28.79 20.96
CA MET A 94 2.44 -27.46 20.51
C MET A 94 1.85 -26.39 21.44
N PHE A 95 2.46 -25.20 21.41
CA PHE A 95 1.95 -24.03 22.14
C PHE A 95 1.15 -23.12 21.19
N GLY A 96 -0.01 -22.62 21.63
CA GLY A 96 -0.80 -21.67 20.83
C GLY A 96 -0.26 -20.25 20.96
N VAL A 97 0.07 -19.59 19.86
CA VAL A 97 0.42 -18.16 19.84
C VAL A 97 -0.66 -17.46 19.06
N TYR A 98 -1.57 -16.79 19.76
CA TYR A 98 -2.72 -16.11 19.18
C TYR A 98 -2.35 -14.64 18.98
N MET A 99 -2.23 -14.20 17.73
CA MET A 99 -2.24 -12.76 17.42
C MET A 99 -3.59 -12.49 16.77
N VAL A 100 -4.53 -11.90 17.51
CA VAL A 100 -5.95 -11.83 17.12
C VAL A 100 -6.55 -10.46 17.44
N SER A 101 -7.73 -10.18 16.91
CA SER A 101 -8.46 -8.94 17.16
C SER A 101 -8.76 -8.72 18.63
N LYS A 102 -8.90 -7.46 19.01
CA LYS A 102 -9.30 -7.01 20.35
C LYS A 102 -10.79 -7.20 20.68
N THR A 103 -11.50 -8.02 19.90
CA THR A 103 -12.97 -8.20 19.98
C THR A 103 -13.36 -9.32 20.93
N LEU A 104 -14.58 -9.23 21.47
CA LEU A 104 -15.18 -10.30 22.28
C LEU A 104 -15.24 -11.63 21.50
N GLU A 105 -15.67 -11.57 20.25
CA GLU A 105 -15.78 -12.75 19.37
C GLU A 105 -14.44 -13.49 19.24
N ALA A 106 -13.33 -12.77 19.05
CA ALA A 106 -12.00 -13.37 18.98
C ALA A 106 -11.64 -14.06 20.30
N MET A 107 -11.88 -13.41 21.45
CA MET A 107 -11.60 -14.00 22.77
C MET A 107 -12.45 -15.24 23.05
N GLU A 108 -13.74 -15.23 22.68
CA GLU A 108 -14.60 -16.40 22.79
C GLU A 108 -14.07 -17.57 21.95
N MET A 109 -13.62 -17.30 20.72
CA MET A 109 -13.05 -18.32 19.85
C MET A 109 -11.74 -18.88 20.38
N VAL A 110 -10.90 -18.04 21.01
CA VAL A 110 -9.72 -18.51 21.75
C VAL A 110 -10.14 -19.40 22.91
N ALA A 111 -11.12 -18.98 23.72
CA ALA A 111 -11.62 -19.76 24.85
C ALA A 111 -12.18 -21.13 24.43
N ARG A 112 -12.87 -21.19 23.28
CA ARG A 112 -13.40 -22.44 22.71
C ARG A 112 -12.29 -23.45 22.39
N ASP A 113 -11.08 -23.01 22.05
CA ASP A 113 -9.92 -23.89 21.84
C ASP A 113 -9.45 -24.57 23.15
N PHE A 114 -9.94 -24.14 24.31
CA PHE A 114 -9.61 -24.64 25.65
C PHE A 114 -10.85 -25.12 26.43
N GLY A 115 -11.96 -25.41 25.72
CA GLY A 115 -13.15 -26.07 26.26
C GLY A 115 -14.28 -25.13 26.72
N TRP A 116 -14.14 -23.81 26.58
CA TRP A 116 -15.25 -22.89 26.88
C TRP A 116 -16.41 -23.06 25.90
N GLY A 117 -17.64 -23.10 26.41
CA GLY A 117 -18.86 -23.30 25.62
C GLY A 117 -19.07 -24.73 25.09
N VAL A 118 -18.10 -25.63 25.25
CA VAL A 118 -18.23 -27.04 24.87
C VAL A 118 -19.02 -27.78 25.95
N ASN A 119 -20.12 -28.44 25.56
CA ASN A 119 -21.03 -29.16 26.47
C ASN A 119 -21.57 -28.29 27.63
N GLY A 120 -21.75 -26.98 27.42
CA GLY A 120 -22.25 -26.06 28.44
C GLY A 120 -21.20 -25.63 29.47
N SER A 121 -19.91 -25.96 29.27
CA SER A 121 -18.84 -25.49 30.15
C SER A 121 -18.73 -23.96 30.12
N THR A 122 -18.73 -23.34 31.30
CA THR A 122 -18.55 -21.90 31.47
C THR A 122 -17.11 -21.50 31.81
N HIS A 123 -16.21 -22.49 31.97
CA HIS A 123 -14.82 -22.28 32.36
C HIS A 123 -13.88 -22.97 31.36
N VAL A 124 -12.73 -22.34 31.06
CA VAL A 124 -11.63 -23.02 30.37
C VAL A 124 -10.88 -23.98 31.30
N SER A 125 -10.33 -25.04 30.72
CA SER A 125 -9.56 -26.07 31.43
C SER A 125 -8.09 -26.06 31.01
N SER A 126 -7.17 -26.18 31.97
CA SER A 126 -5.73 -26.23 31.68
C SER A 126 -5.26 -27.65 31.35
N PHE A 127 -4.24 -27.76 30.50
CA PHE A 127 -3.63 -29.05 30.13
C PHE A 127 -3.26 -29.87 31.36
N SER A 128 -2.64 -29.25 32.37
CA SER A 128 -2.23 -29.91 33.61
C SER A 128 -3.41 -30.35 34.47
N ALA A 129 -4.46 -29.53 34.60
CA ALA A 129 -5.67 -29.88 35.34
C ALA A 129 -6.39 -31.07 34.68
N SER A 130 -6.58 -31.03 33.35
CA SER A 130 -7.21 -32.12 32.63
C SER A 130 -6.38 -33.41 32.59
N VAL A 131 -5.04 -33.32 32.58
CA VAL A 131 -4.17 -34.50 32.74
C VAL A 131 -4.26 -35.07 34.16
N ALA A 132 -4.41 -34.22 35.18
CA ALA A 132 -4.63 -34.66 36.55
C ALA A 132 -6.00 -35.36 36.71
N GLU A 133 -7.07 -34.79 36.14
CA GLU A 133 -8.40 -35.40 36.09
C GLU A 133 -8.40 -36.72 35.33
N ALA A 134 -7.74 -36.81 34.16
CA ALA A 134 -7.61 -38.06 33.41
C ALA A 134 -6.82 -39.14 34.18
N LYS A 135 -5.81 -38.74 34.97
CA LYS A 135 -5.07 -39.65 35.87
C LYS A 135 -5.92 -40.09 37.08
N GLN A 136 -6.76 -39.21 37.62
CA GLN A 136 -7.71 -39.53 38.70
C GLN A 136 -8.83 -40.44 38.21
N ALA A 137 -9.38 -40.21 37.02
CA ALA A 137 -10.40 -41.05 36.39
C ALA A 137 -9.91 -42.50 36.16
N LYS A 138 -8.61 -42.68 35.91
CA LYS A 138 -7.98 -44.02 35.82
C LYS A 138 -7.76 -44.72 37.18
N LYS A 139 -7.84 -44.00 38.30
CA LYS A 139 -7.64 -44.56 39.65
C LYS A 139 -8.94 -45.00 40.33
N GLY A 140 -10.12 -44.64 39.80
CA GLY A 140 -11.40 -45.10 40.34
C GLY A 140 -11.74 -46.52 39.88
N CYS A 141 -11.99 -47.44 40.83
CA CYS A 141 -12.36 -48.84 40.55
C CYS A 141 -13.66 -49.04 39.75
N CYS A 142 -14.45 -47.99 39.47
CA CYS A 142 -15.78 -48.09 38.86
C CYS A 142 -16.08 -46.96 37.85
N GLY A 143 -15.21 -46.73 36.86
CA GLY A 143 -15.48 -45.81 35.74
C GLY A 143 -15.93 -46.57 34.47
N PRO A 144 -16.87 -46.03 33.67
CA PRO A 144 -17.39 -46.72 32.49
C PRO A 144 -16.28 -47.03 31.49
N SER A 145 -16.20 -48.30 31.10
CA SER A 145 -15.23 -48.82 30.15
C SER A 145 -15.39 -48.16 28.78
N GLY A 146 -14.33 -47.51 28.29
CA GLY A 146 -14.09 -47.36 26.84
C GLY A 146 -14.35 -46.01 26.19
N SER A 147 -14.83 -44.98 26.89
CA SER A 147 -14.85 -43.63 26.30
C SER A 147 -13.43 -43.05 26.29
N LYS A 148 -12.84 -42.89 25.09
CA LYS A 148 -11.63 -42.08 24.93
C LYS A 148 -11.92 -40.72 25.54
N VAL A 149 -11.24 -40.35 26.63
CA VAL A 149 -11.30 -38.99 27.19
C VAL A 149 -10.89 -38.04 26.08
N GLN A 150 -11.87 -37.39 25.47
CA GLN A 150 -11.65 -36.44 24.39
C GLN A 150 -11.17 -35.17 25.06
N PHE A 151 -9.87 -34.90 24.96
CA PHE A 151 -9.30 -33.70 25.55
C PHE A 151 -9.92 -32.47 24.86
N PRO A 152 -10.56 -31.56 25.61
CA PRO A 152 -11.27 -30.41 25.03
C PRO A 152 -10.33 -29.32 24.52
N TYR A 153 -9.02 -29.43 24.79
CA TYR A 153 -8.02 -28.43 24.44
C TYR A 153 -7.27 -28.75 23.14
N LYS A 154 -7.05 -27.73 22.31
CA LYS A 154 -6.28 -27.86 21.09
C LYS A 154 -4.78 -27.74 21.30
N TYR A 155 -4.31 -26.99 22.30
CA TYR A 155 -2.88 -26.69 22.50
C TYR A 155 -2.47 -26.85 23.97
N LYS A 156 -1.15 -26.96 24.21
CA LYS A 156 -0.59 -27.16 25.56
C LYS A 156 -0.76 -25.96 26.49
N GLY A 157 -0.83 -24.77 25.91
CA GLY A 157 -0.96 -23.48 26.58
C GLY A 157 -1.02 -22.38 25.52
N LEU A 158 -1.06 -21.12 25.96
CA LEU A 158 -1.32 -20.01 25.05
C LEU A 158 -0.58 -18.71 25.38
N PHE A 159 -0.23 -17.96 24.34
CA PHE A 159 0.03 -16.52 24.38
C PHE A 159 -1.07 -15.81 23.61
N ILE A 160 -1.59 -14.70 24.12
CA ILE A 160 -2.52 -13.83 23.39
C ILE A 160 -1.86 -12.47 23.20
N LEU A 161 -1.82 -12.04 21.95
CA LEU A 161 -1.34 -10.75 21.52
C LEU A 161 -2.45 -10.07 20.70
N THR A 162 -2.76 -8.81 21.03
CA THR A 162 -3.79 -8.03 20.32
C THR A 162 -3.19 -6.73 19.75
N PRO A 163 -3.71 -6.20 18.62
CA PRO A 163 -3.18 -4.96 18.02
C PRO A 163 -3.22 -3.73 18.93
N GLY A 164 -4.06 -3.77 19.97
CA GLY A 164 -4.20 -2.75 21.00
C GLY A 164 -4.97 -3.32 22.20
N PRO A 165 -5.35 -2.48 23.17
CA PRO A 165 -6.06 -2.93 24.37
C PRO A 165 -7.41 -3.59 24.00
N LEU A 166 -7.81 -4.57 24.81
CA LEU A 166 -9.10 -5.26 24.68
C LEU A 166 -10.27 -4.28 24.84
N SER A 167 -11.40 -4.56 24.18
CA SER A 167 -12.66 -3.89 24.53
C SER A 167 -13.07 -4.24 25.97
N ALA A 168 -13.86 -3.37 26.62
CA ALA A 168 -14.33 -3.61 27.98
C ALA A 168 -15.06 -4.96 28.12
N ASP A 169 -15.87 -5.32 27.11
CA ASP A 169 -16.58 -6.60 27.07
C ASP A 169 -15.62 -7.79 26.94
N ALA A 170 -14.61 -7.68 26.08
CA ALA A 170 -13.61 -8.72 25.90
C ALA A 170 -12.75 -8.90 27.17
N GLU A 171 -12.39 -7.80 27.86
CA GLU A 171 -11.66 -7.86 29.11
C GLU A 171 -12.48 -8.52 30.24
N SER A 172 -13.76 -8.16 30.35
CA SER A 172 -14.70 -8.78 31.29
C SER A 172 -14.87 -10.28 31.01
N PHE A 173 -14.95 -10.64 29.73
CA PHE A 173 -15.03 -12.03 29.30
C PHE A 173 -13.78 -12.85 29.63
N VAL A 174 -12.58 -12.31 29.38
CA VAL A 174 -11.32 -12.99 29.71
C VAL A 174 -11.24 -13.32 31.20
N LYS A 175 -11.71 -12.39 32.06
CA LYS A 175 -11.77 -12.61 33.52
C LYS A 175 -12.82 -13.66 33.91
N SER A 176 -14.03 -13.59 33.34
CA SER A 176 -15.14 -14.48 33.72
C SER A 176 -15.03 -15.89 33.16
N SER A 177 -14.36 -16.09 32.03
CA SER A 177 -14.19 -17.40 31.38
C SER A 177 -13.09 -18.28 31.98
N GLY A 178 -12.22 -17.71 32.83
CA GLY A 178 -11.03 -18.38 33.36
C GLY A 178 -9.82 -18.39 32.42
N LEU A 179 -9.87 -17.67 31.29
CA LEU A 179 -8.74 -17.57 30.35
C LEU A 179 -7.47 -17.03 31.02
N VAL A 180 -7.64 -16.18 32.04
CA VAL A 180 -6.54 -15.66 32.87
C VAL A 180 -5.67 -16.77 33.46
N ASP A 181 -6.25 -17.92 33.82
CA ASP A 181 -5.53 -19.02 34.47
C ASP A 181 -4.57 -19.74 33.49
N LEU A 182 -4.81 -19.61 32.19
CA LEU A 182 -3.96 -20.18 31.13
C LEU A 182 -2.91 -19.21 30.62
N LEU A 183 -3.11 -17.91 30.86
CA LEU A 183 -2.21 -16.87 30.40
C LEU A 183 -0.90 -16.89 31.20
N SER A 184 0.18 -16.51 30.53
CA SER A 184 1.43 -16.21 31.23
C SER A 184 1.23 -15.07 32.23
N LYS A 185 2.18 -14.84 33.15
CA LYS A 185 2.15 -13.68 34.06
C LYS A 185 1.97 -12.33 33.34
N ALA A 186 2.31 -12.26 32.05
CA ALA A 186 2.13 -11.06 31.24
C ALA A 186 0.67 -10.82 30.79
N GLY A 187 -0.24 -11.76 31.04
CA GLY A 187 -1.64 -11.64 30.60
C GLY A 187 -1.79 -11.60 29.08
N VAL A 188 -2.85 -10.92 28.62
CA VAL A 188 -3.02 -10.55 27.21
C VAL A 188 -2.10 -9.36 26.92
N MET A 189 -1.23 -9.51 25.92
CA MET A 189 -0.26 -8.49 25.54
C MET A 189 -0.79 -7.65 24.37
N SER A 190 -0.55 -6.35 24.36
CA SER A 190 -0.82 -5.49 23.20
C SER A 190 0.46 -5.32 22.38
N PHE A 191 0.43 -5.59 21.07
CA PHE A 191 1.58 -5.43 20.18
C PHE A 191 1.60 -4.12 19.39
N ASN A 192 0.58 -3.26 19.56
CA ASN A 192 0.57 -1.88 19.06
C ASN A 192 0.98 -1.73 17.59
N VAL A 193 0.53 -2.64 16.72
CA VAL A 193 0.59 -2.52 15.26
C VAL A 193 -0.83 -2.80 14.74
N ASP A 194 -1.62 -1.75 14.56
CA ASP A 194 -3.05 -1.82 14.20
C ASP A 194 -3.33 -1.32 12.76
N PHE A 195 -2.39 -1.61 11.86
CA PHE A 195 -2.38 -1.17 10.46
C PHE A 195 -1.61 -2.17 9.61
N THR A 196 -1.73 -2.09 8.29
CA THR A 196 -0.99 -2.93 7.34
C THR A 196 0.02 -2.10 6.56
N VAL A 197 1.15 -2.71 6.21
CA VAL A 197 2.13 -2.09 5.31
C VAL A 197 1.95 -2.67 3.92
N ARG A 198 1.03 -2.11 3.15
CA ARG A 198 0.73 -2.62 1.80
C ARG A 198 1.95 -2.48 0.90
N TRP A 199 2.55 -1.29 0.84
CA TRP A 199 3.81 -1.02 0.15
C TRP A 199 4.82 -0.38 1.12
N ASN A 200 6.13 -0.46 0.86
CA ASN A 200 7.17 -0.04 1.81
C ASN A 200 7.09 1.44 2.26
N ARG A 201 6.37 2.30 1.53
CA ARG A 201 6.06 3.70 1.90
C ARG A 201 4.56 3.98 2.01
N PHE A 202 3.74 2.96 2.08
CA PHE A 202 2.28 3.08 2.19
C PHE A 202 1.72 2.22 3.31
N ILE A 203 1.17 2.91 4.30
CA ILE A 203 0.45 2.33 5.42
C ILE A 203 -1.04 2.44 5.16
N ASN A 204 -1.73 1.31 5.26
CA ASN A 204 -3.17 1.25 5.19
C ASN A 204 -3.75 1.02 6.60
N LEU A 205 -4.59 1.94 7.06
CA LEU A 205 -5.27 1.87 8.35
C LEU A 205 -6.46 0.89 8.34
N ASN A 206 -6.86 0.37 7.18
CA ASN A 206 -7.97 -0.58 7.00
C ASN A 206 -9.28 -0.06 7.61
N GLN A 207 -9.68 1.16 7.23
CA GLN A 207 -10.94 1.80 7.63
C GLN A 207 -11.78 2.18 6.40
N PRO A 208 -12.30 1.20 5.63
CA PRO A 208 -13.07 1.46 4.41
C PRO A 208 -14.29 2.39 4.61
N GLU A 209 -14.81 2.49 5.83
CA GLU A 209 -15.86 3.46 6.21
C GLU A 209 -15.46 4.92 6.04
N ALA A 210 -14.15 5.24 6.01
CA ALA A 210 -13.63 6.58 5.80
C ALA A 210 -14.20 7.23 4.53
N PHE A 211 -14.46 6.44 3.49
CA PHE A 211 -15.08 6.90 2.25
C PHE A 211 -16.46 7.54 2.51
N LEU A 212 -17.33 6.86 3.26
CA LEU A 212 -18.68 7.38 3.57
C LEU A 212 -18.64 8.55 4.54
N ILE A 213 -17.67 8.56 5.44
CA ILE A 213 -17.50 9.68 6.37
C ILE A 213 -17.01 10.91 5.62
N ALA A 214 -16.08 10.74 4.68
CA ALA A 214 -15.51 11.81 3.87
C ALA A 214 -16.51 12.40 2.85
N TYR A 215 -17.23 11.54 2.11
CA TYR A 215 -18.05 11.98 0.95
C TYR A 215 -19.55 11.74 1.12
N GLY A 216 -19.94 10.91 2.08
CA GLY A 216 -21.30 10.40 2.24
C GLY A 216 -22.13 11.12 3.29
N MET A 217 -21.72 12.28 3.82
CA MET A 217 -22.44 12.98 4.90
C MET A 217 -23.95 13.14 4.62
N HIS A 218 -24.31 13.46 3.38
CA HIS A 218 -25.70 13.61 2.92
C HIS A 218 -26.54 12.31 2.98
N LYS A 219 -25.89 11.16 3.13
CA LYS A 219 -26.53 9.85 3.28
C LYS A 219 -26.89 9.53 4.71
N PHE A 220 -26.56 10.36 5.69
CA PHE A 220 -26.84 10.07 7.09
C PHE A 220 -27.76 11.13 7.67
N ASN A 221 -28.58 10.74 8.65
CA ASN A 221 -29.15 11.72 9.56
C ASN A 221 -28.02 12.35 10.40
N ALA A 222 -28.22 13.59 10.85
CA ALA A 222 -27.18 14.36 11.52
C ALA A 222 -26.61 13.66 12.76
N ASP A 223 -27.46 13.09 13.62
CA ASP A 223 -27.04 12.44 14.86
C ASP A 223 -26.21 11.16 14.60
N THR A 224 -26.66 10.34 13.64
CA THR A 224 -25.97 9.11 13.24
C THR A 224 -24.63 9.43 12.59
N TYR A 225 -24.59 10.47 11.74
CA TYR A 225 -23.35 10.94 11.15
C TYR A 225 -22.33 11.35 12.22
N GLN A 226 -22.76 12.15 13.20
CA GLN A 226 -21.88 12.60 14.29
C GLN A 226 -21.38 11.43 15.15
N ALA A 227 -22.24 10.45 15.45
CA ALA A 227 -21.86 9.26 16.21
C ALA A 227 -20.80 8.42 15.47
N ILE A 228 -21.01 8.16 14.17
CA ILE A 228 -20.07 7.40 13.33
C ILE A 228 -18.75 8.15 13.16
N LYS A 229 -18.80 9.44 12.84
CA LYS A 229 -17.63 10.30 12.69
C LYS A 229 -16.78 10.29 13.97
N LYS A 230 -17.41 10.42 15.15
CA LYS A 230 -16.72 10.36 16.44
C LYS A 230 -16.03 9.01 16.66
N GLN A 231 -16.71 7.89 16.35
CA GLN A 231 -16.12 6.56 16.45
C GLN A 231 -14.90 6.41 15.52
N TYR A 232 -15.03 6.88 14.28
CA TYR A 232 -13.96 6.84 13.28
C TYR A 232 -12.75 7.69 13.68
N ILE A 233 -12.96 8.92 14.15
CA ILE A 233 -11.87 9.78 14.64
C ILE A 233 -11.12 9.07 15.77
N SER A 234 -11.85 8.52 16.74
CA SER A 234 -11.24 7.79 17.86
C SER A 234 -10.40 6.59 17.37
N THR A 235 -10.93 5.81 16.42
CA THR A 235 -10.24 4.62 15.88
C THR A 235 -9.00 5.01 15.08
N THR A 236 -9.12 6.03 14.24
CA THR A 236 -8.02 6.61 13.45
C THR A 236 -6.89 7.10 14.35
N VAL A 237 -7.22 7.84 15.41
CA VAL A 237 -6.21 8.37 16.35
C VAL A 237 -5.47 7.26 17.07
N GLU A 238 -6.16 6.20 17.52
CA GLU A 238 -5.49 5.05 18.14
C GLU A 238 -4.57 4.33 17.14
N LYS A 239 -4.97 4.18 15.87
CA LYS A 239 -4.15 3.56 14.83
C LYS A 239 -2.92 4.41 14.45
N LEU A 240 -3.08 5.73 14.34
CA LEU A 240 -1.96 6.65 14.09
C LEU A 240 -1.00 6.69 15.29
N TRP A 241 -1.52 6.71 16.51
CA TRP A 241 -0.71 6.62 17.73
C TRP A 241 0.07 5.29 17.77
N SER A 242 -0.60 4.18 17.48
CA SER A 242 -0.03 2.84 17.36
C SER A 242 1.13 2.80 16.36
N LEU A 243 0.96 3.42 15.19
CA LEU A 243 2.02 3.61 14.21
C LEU A 243 3.24 4.33 14.81
N PHE A 244 3.06 5.54 15.33
CA PHE A 244 4.20 6.29 15.87
C PHE A 244 4.87 5.57 17.05
N ASN A 245 4.07 4.91 17.89
CA ASN A 245 4.58 4.07 18.98
C ASN A 245 5.45 2.92 18.47
N SER A 246 5.01 2.23 17.40
CA SER A 246 5.76 1.12 16.80
C SER A 246 7.01 1.53 16.02
N LEU A 247 7.07 2.78 15.53
CA LEU A 247 8.25 3.30 14.84
C LEU A 247 9.38 3.69 15.80
N GLU A 248 9.07 3.96 17.07
CA GLU A 248 10.06 4.36 18.09
C GLU A 248 10.88 5.62 17.74
N MET A 249 10.30 6.56 16.96
CA MET A 249 11.01 7.77 16.46
C MET A 249 10.64 9.07 17.19
N GLY A 250 9.80 9.01 18.23
CA GLY A 250 9.24 10.17 18.91
C GLY A 250 7.98 10.73 18.24
N PRO A 251 7.30 11.71 18.87
CA PRO A 251 6.04 12.25 18.36
C PRO A 251 6.27 13.20 17.17
N PRO A 252 5.42 13.15 16.13
CA PRO A 252 5.48 14.09 15.02
C PRO A 252 4.84 15.44 15.38
N GLU A 253 5.24 16.49 14.66
CA GLU A 253 4.46 17.73 14.58
C GLU A 253 3.17 17.44 13.80
N VAL A 254 2.02 17.73 14.41
CA VAL A 254 0.72 17.46 13.78
C VAL A 254 0.23 18.69 13.02
N ARG A 255 0.03 18.54 11.71
CA ARG A 255 -0.53 19.55 10.81
C ARG A 255 -1.76 19.03 10.09
N TYR A 256 -2.59 19.94 9.59
CA TYR A 256 -3.80 19.58 8.86
C TYR A 256 -4.08 20.53 7.72
N TYR A 257 -4.76 20.04 6.69
CA TYR A 257 -5.27 20.87 5.60
C TYR A 257 -6.36 21.82 6.10
N LYS A 258 -6.04 23.11 6.10
CA LYS A 258 -6.93 24.24 6.40
C LYS A 258 -7.37 24.90 5.10
N GLY A 259 -8.46 24.37 4.53
CA GLY A 259 -9.17 25.00 3.42
C GLY A 259 -10.27 25.93 3.94
N VAL A 260 -10.34 27.17 3.44
CA VAL A 260 -11.31 28.19 3.93
C VAL A 260 -12.76 27.73 3.74
N ALA A 261 -13.08 27.14 2.59
CA ALA A 261 -14.40 26.57 2.31
C ALA A 261 -14.70 25.28 3.10
N ARG A 262 -13.67 24.68 3.69
CA ARG A 262 -13.75 23.38 4.35
C ARG A 262 -13.94 23.51 5.85
N GLU A 263 -13.30 24.50 6.51
CA GLU A 263 -13.55 24.76 7.94
C GLU A 263 -15.01 25.12 8.22
N SER A 264 -15.72 25.77 7.30
CA SER A 264 -17.11 26.16 7.46
C SER A 264 -18.12 25.01 7.34
N HIS A 265 -17.74 23.91 6.64
CA HIS A 265 -18.69 22.86 6.27
C HIS A 265 -18.23 21.44 6.65
N PHE A 266 -16.94 21.20 6.83
CA PHE A 266 -16.36 19.87 7.04
C PHE A 266 -14.97 19.90 7.71
N SER A 267 -14.93 20.03 9.04
CA SER A 267 -13.70 20.15 9.85
C SER A 267 -12.97 18.83 10.17
N LEU A 268 -13.19 17.74 9.41
CA LEU A 268 -12.68 16.40 9.77
C LEU A 268 -11.15 16.34 9.93
N CYS A 269 -10.37 16.97 9.03
CA CYS A 269 -8.90 16.99 9.17
C CYS A 269 -8.46 17.71 10.45
N LYS A 270 -9.11 18.83 10.80
CA LYS A 270 -8.83 19.59 12.03
C LYS A 270 -9.14 18.75 13.26
N GLU A 271 -10.32 18.12 13.30
CA GLU A 271 -10.74 17.29 14.44
C GLU A 271 -9.83 16.09 14.67
N ILE A 272 -9.38 15.40 13.61
CA ILE A 272 -8.41 14.30 13.75
C ILE A 272 -7.07 14.84 14.23
N ALA A 273 -6.60 15.97 13.71
CA ALA A 273 -5.33 16.58 14.08
C ALA A 273 -5.29 16.98 15.56
N GLU A 274 -6.35 17.63 16.05
CA GLU A 274 -6.48 18.02 17.46
C GLU A 274 -6.60 16.78 18.37
N ALA A 275 -7.37 15.79 17.97
CA ALA A 275 -7.52 14.55 18.72
C ALA A 275 -6.21 13.75 18.78
N LEU A 276 -5.46 13.69 17.68
CA LEU A 276 -4.13 13.07 17.64
C LEU A 276 -3.13 13.83 18.50
N ASN A 277 -3.08 15.16 18.37
CA ASN A 277 -2.17 16.00 19.18
C ASN A 277 -2.45 15.82 20.68
N LYS A 278 -3.74 15.81 21.06
CA LYS A 278 -4.17 15.52 22.44
C LYS A 278 -3.76 14.12 22.90
N LYS A 279 -3.91 13.10 22.05
CA LYS A 279 -3.47 11.73 22.36
C LYS A 279 -1.96 11.66 22.58
N LEU A 280 -1.17 12.29 21.72
CA LEU A 280 0.29 12.36 21.87
C LEU A 280 0.70 13.10 23.15
N GLN A 281 -0.06 14.11 23.57
CA GLN A 281 0.17 14.81 24.84
C GLN A 281 -0.15 13.95 26.08
N LEU A 282 -1.26 13.23 26.06
CA LEU A 282 -1.68 12.37 27.16
C LEU A 282 -0.86 11.08 27.25
N THR A 283 -0.41 10.57 26.10
CA THR A 283 0.36 9.33 25.98
C THR A 283 1.51 9.54 25.00
N PRO A 284 2.60 10.20 25.43
CA PRO A 284 3.74 10.48 24.57
C PRO A 284 4.35 9.21 24.01
N VAL A 285 4.72 9.28 22.73
CA VAL A 285 5.53 8.25 22.08
C VAL A 285 6.99 8.51 22.41
N ALA A 286 7.68 7.50 22.94
CA ALA A 286 9.11 7.57 23.22
C ALA A 286 9.81 6.32 22.66
N PRO A 287 11.06 6.44 22.18
CA PRO A 287 11.85 5.28 21.82
C PRO A 287 11.99 4.33 23.01
N TYR A 288 11.87 3.03 22.80
CA TYR A 288 12.08 2.05 23.87
C TYR A 288 13.55 2.02 24.32
N ASN A 289 14.46 2.21 23.37
CA ASN A 289 15.90 2.25 23.62
C ASN A 289 16.42 3.70 23.52
N ASN A 290 17.00 4.22 24.60
CA ASN A 290 17.64 5.55 24.65
C ASN A 290 18.80 5.71 23.64
N SER A 291 19.26 4.62 23.03
CA SER A 291 20.25 4.63 21.95
C SER A 291 19.70 5.16 20.63
N TYR A 292 18.37 5.19 20.46
CA TYR A 292 17.73 5.73 19.26
C TYR A 292 17.41 7.22 19.44
N PRO A 293 17.98 8.11 18.61
CA PRO A 293 17.64 9.53 18.68
C PRO A 293 16.20 9.74 18.17
N CYS A 294 15.41 10.52 18.90
CA CYS A 294 14.16 11.04 18.35
C CYS A 294 14.45 11.81 17.05
N VAL A 295 13.60 11.63 16.05
CA VAL A 295 13.77 12.25 14.74
C VAL A 295 12.71 13.32 14.54
N ASN A 296 13.13 14.46 13.99
CA ASN A 296 12.19 15.51 13.58
C ASN A 296 11.25 14.94 12.51
N SER A 297 9.97 14.91 12.84
CA SER A 297 8.94 14.38 11.97
C SER A 297 7.70 15.26 11.97
N THR A 298 6.97 15.25 10.87
CA THR A 298 5.72 15.97 10.69
C THR A 298 4.70 15.04 10.07
N ILE A 299 3.49 15.01 10.61
CA ILE A 299 2.32 14.39 9.98
C ILE A 299 1.38 15.49 9.45
N ILE A 300 0.97 15.35 8.20
CA ILE A 300 0.04 16.27 7.54
C ILE A 300 -1.25 15.51 7.24
N ILE A 301 -2.35 15.93 7.83
CA ILE A 301 -3.66 15.31 7.68
C ILE A 301 -4.43 16.05 6.60
N VAL A 302 -4.72 15.36 5.50
CA VAL A 302 -5.42 15.88 4.32
C VAL A 302 -6.58 14.95 3.98
N ASP A 303 -7.55 15.41 3.20
CA ASP A 303 -8.57 14.54 2.63
C ASP A 303 -8.59 14.65 1.11
N ARG A 304 -9.30 13.72 0.48
CA ARG A 304 -9.28 13.66 -0.98
C ARG A 304 -9.93 14.85 -1.68
N ALA A 305 -10.76 15.60 -0.96
CA ALA A 305 -11.32 16.86 -1.41
C ALA A 305 -10.27 17.92 -1.74
N PHE A 306 -9.04 17.78 -1.24
CA PHE A 306 -7.92 18.62 -1.65
C PHE A 306 -7.49 18.39 -3.11
N ASP A 307 -7.52 17.15 -3.58
CA ASP A 307 -7.10 16.77 -4.93
C ASP A 307 -7.83 15.50 -5.38
N PRO A 308 -9.02 15.58 -5.98
CA PRO A 308 -9.80 14.41 -6.39
C PRO A 308 -9.32 13.80 -7.71
N ILE A 309 -8.44 14.48 -8.45
CA ILE A 309 -8.06 14.10 -9.82
C ILE A 309 -7.48 12.67 -9.90
N PRO A 310 -6.56 12.23 -9.01
CA PRO A 310 -6.06 10.85 -9.02
C PRO A 310 -7.14 9.77 -8.99
N LEU A 311 -8.32 10.05 -8.39
CA LEU A 311 -9.39 9.06 -8.26
C LEU A 311 -10.16 8.80 -9.56
N VAL A 312 -10.13 9.74 -10.49
CA VAL A 312 -10.95 9.72 -11.72
C VAL A 312 -10.13 9.73 -13.00
N ALA A 313 -8.91 10.27 -12.96
CA ALA A 313 -8.02 10.30 -14.11
C ALA A 313 -7.34 8.95 -14.35
N HIS A 314 -7.06 8.64 -15.61
CA HIS A 314 -6.27 7.47 -15.98
C HIS A 314 -4.80 7.71 -15.67
N HIS A 315 -4.25 6.87 -14.81
CA HIS A 315 -2.85 6.96 -14.49
C HIS A 315 -2.04 6.12 -15.47
N THR A 316 -1.01 6.70 -16.09
CA THR A 316 -0.13 5.98 -17.03
C THR A 316 0.90 5.08 -16.35
N LEU A 317 0.90 4.99 -15.01
CA LEU A 317 1.84 4.15 -14.26
C LEU A 317 1.42 2.70 -14.33
N VAL A 318 2.34 1.78 -14.63
CA VAL A 318 2.02 0.34 -14.78
C VAL A 318 1.29 -0.23 -13.55
N GLY A 319 1.75 0.12 -12.35
CA GLY A 319 1.21 -0.32 -11.07
C GLY A 319 -0.16 0.24 -10.73
N SER A 320 -0.56 1.31 -11.42
CA SER A 320 -1.93 1.80 -11.37
C SER A 320 -2.78 1.23 -12.48
N PHE A 321 -2.21 1.22 -13.67
CA PHE A 321 -2.95 1.09 -14.90
C PHE A 321 -3.33 -0.37 -15.18
N LEU A 322 -2.39 -1.32 -15.02
CA LEU A 322 -2.69 -2.72 -15.29
C LEU A 322 -3.73 -3.30 -14.32
N PRO A 323 -3.60 -3.13 -12.99
CA PRO A 323 -4.59 -3.70 -12.08
C PRO A 323 -5.97 -3.09 -12.25
N ASP A 324 -6.01 -1.78 -12.54
CA ASP A 324 -7.26 -1.05 -12.75
C ASP A 324 -7.97 -1.44 -14.05
N MET A 325 -7.26 -1.54 -15.16
CA MET A 325 -7.84 -1.89 -16.47
C MET A 325 -8.20 -3.37 -16.60
N LEU A 326 -7.58 -4.25 -15.82
CA LEU A 326 -7.82 -5.69 -15.87
C LEU A 326 -8.67 -6.21 -14.69
N ASP A 327 -9.15 -5.30 -13.83
CA ASP A 327 -9.89 -5.58 -12.57
C ASP A 327 -9.18 -6.63 -11.70
N ILE A 328 -7.88 -6.42 -11.50
CA ILE A 328 -7.04 -7.27 -10.66
C ILE A 328 -7.03 -6.69 -9.25
N ASN A 329 -7.43 -7.54 -8.31
CA ASN A 329 -7.77 -7.12 -6.96
C ASN A 329 -6.84 -7.75 -5.94
N ASP A 330 -6.56 -9.04 -6.11
CA ASP A 330 -5.57 -9.75 -5.32
C ASP A 330 -4.16 -9.39 -5.80
N ASP A 331 -3.27 -9.07 -4.85
CA ASP A 331 -1.85 -8.92 -5.14
C ASP A 331 -1.21 -10.27 -5.55
N LEU A 332 -1.85 -11.42 -5.26
CA LEU A 332 -1.37 -12.75 -5.62
C LEU A 332 -2.51 -13.65 -6.09
N TYR A 333 -2.41 -14.16 -7.32
CA TYR A 333 -3.44 -15.05 -7.87
C TYR A 333 -2.88 -16.03 -8.91
N LEU A 334 -3.66 -17.08 -9.19
CA LEU A 334 -3.38 -18.02 -10.27
C LEU A 334 -4.12 -17.59 -11.53
N ALA A 335 -3.44 -17.61 -12.67
CA ALA A 335 -4.03 -17.32 -13.96
C ALA A 335 -3.79 -18.43 -14.98
N ASN A 336 -4.64 -18.48 -16.00
CA ASN A 336 -4.43 -19.33 -17.16
C ASN A 336 -3.27 -18.78 -18.00
N THR A 337 -2.26 -19.62 -18.27
CA THR A 337 -1.06 -19.28 -19.07
C THR A 337 -1.36 -18.75 -20.47
N ALA A 338 -2.45 -19.17 -21.11
CA ALA A 338 -2.82 -18.75 -22.46
C ALA A 338 -3.57 -17.41 -22.49
N THR A 339 -4.40 -17.14 -21.47
CA THR A 339 -5.32 -15.97 -21.46
C THR A 339 -4.97 -14.91 -20.43
N GLY A 340 -4.10 -15.20 -19.45
CA GLY A 340 -3.80 -14.32 -18.32
C GLY A 340 -4.99 -14.07 -17.39
N GLN A 341 -6.11 -14.79 -17.54
CA GLN A 341 -7.30 -14.59 -16.72
C GLN A 341 -7.16 -15.25 -15.35
N PRO A 342 -7.53 -14.55 -14.25
CA PRO A 342 -7.58 -15.13 -12.92
C PRO A 342 -8.48 -16.38 -12.90
N CYS A 343 -8.01 -17.44 -12.25
CA CYS A 343 -8.79 -18.64 -12.03
C CYS A 343 -9.69 -18.46 -10.81
N SER A 344 -10.92 -18.94 -10.86
CA SER A 344 -11.76 -18.95 -9.65
C SER A 344 -11.13 -19.86 -8.57
N PRO A 345 -11.41 -19.64 -7.28
CA PRO A 345 -10.90 -20.49 -6.20
C PRO A 345 -11.26 -21.97 -6.36
N ASN A 346 -12.41 -22.26 -7.01
CA ASN A 346 -12.84 -23.62 -7.31
C ASN A 346 -12.04 -24.22 -8.47
N ASP A 347 -11.78 -23.45 -9.52
CA ASP A 347 -10.96 -23.88 -10.65
C ASP A 347 -9.51 -24.14 -10.25
N ALA A 348 -8.97 -23.32 -9.34
CA ALA A 348 -7.64 -23.52 -8.76
C ALA A 348 -7.53 -24.85 -7.98
N LYS A 349 -8.57 -25.21 -7.21
CA LYS A 349 -8.62 -26.50 -6.48
C LYS A 349 -8.74 -27.69 -7.43
N ILE A 350 -9.58 -27.57 -8.46
CA ILE A 350 -9.79 -28.62 -9.48
C ILE A 350 -8.51 -28.80 -10.32
N ALA A 351 -7.83 -27.72 -10.67
CA ALA A 351 -6.59 -27.79 -11.45
C ALA A 351 -5.44 -28.47 -10.68
N LYS A 352 -5.34 -28.22 -9.36
CA LYS A 352 -4.37 -28.90 -8.47
C LYS A 352 -4.63 -30.39 -8.34
N SER A 353 -5.89 -30.84 -8.37
CA SER A 353 -6.24 -32.26 -8.26
C SER A 353 -6.14 -33.03 -9.59
N GLN A 354 -6.38 -32.37 -10.73
CA GLN A 354 -6.48 -33.03 -12.04
C GLN A 354 -5.20 -33.00 -12.90
N LYS A 355 -4.03 -32.61 -12.37
CA LYS A 355 -2.80 -32.36 -13.18
C LYS A 355 -2.96 -31.35 -14.33
N LYS A 356 -4.05 -30.57 -14.37
CA LYS A 356 -4.21 -29.38 -15.24
C LYS A 356 -3.33 -28.20 -14.83
N ALA A 357 -2.56 -28.35 -13.74
CA ALA A 357 -1.62 -27.37 -13.23
C ALA A 357 -0.58 -26.88 -14.26
N ALA A 358 -0.29 -27.65 -15.32
CA ALA A 358 0.68 -27.25 -16.36
C ALA A 358 0.27 -25.98 -17.13
N ASN A 359 -1.02 -25.63 -17.16
CA ASN A 359 -1.52 -24.44 -17.86
C ASN A 359 -1.79 -23.25 -16.92
N LEU A 360 -1.39 -23.33 -15.66
CA LEU A 360 -1.57 -22.25 -14.70
C LEU A 360 -0.23 -21.58 -14.39
N ILE A 361 -0.28 -20.26 -14.23
CA ILE A 361 0.84 -19.44 -13.78
C ILE A 361 0.43 -18.65 -12.55
N GLU A 362 1.34 -18.59 -11.59
CA GLU A 362 1.20 -17.73 -10.41
C GLU A 362 1.67 -16.33 -10.76
N ILE A 363 0.87 -15.34 -10.40
CA ILE A 363 1.19 -13.95 -10.64
C ILE A 363 1.18 -13.20 -9.32
N ASP A 364 2.36 -12.67 -8.97
CA ASP A 364 2.61 -11.88 -7.78
C ASP A 364 2.83 -10.40 -8.18
N LEU A 365 1.86 -9.57 -7.85
CA LEU A 365 1.84 -8.11 -7.94
C LEU A 365 1.99 -7.45 -6.56
N SER A 366 2.43 -8.20 -5.55
CA SER A 366 2.75 -7.65 -4.23
C SER A 366 4.18 -7.09 -4.20
N GLU A 367 4.56 -6.48 -3.08
CA GLU A 367 5.95 -6.06 -2.86
C GLU A 367 6.94 -7.22 -2.67
N SER A 368 6.52 -8.49 -2.54
CA SER A 368 7.47 -9.62 -2.55
C SER A 368 7.98 -9.96 -3.95
N SER A 369 7.31 -9.46 -5.00
CA SER A 369 7.72 -9.65 -6.38
C SER A 369 8.78 -8.63 -6.75
N ASP A 370 10.04 -9.06 -6.80
CA ASP A 370 11.16 -8.23 -7.27
C ASP A 370 10.87 -7.71 -8.68
N VAL A 371 10.34 -8.58 -9.57
CA VAL A 371 9.93 -8.20 -10.93
C VAL A 371 8.95 -7.03 -10.93
N TRP A 372 7.88 -7.12 -10.14
CA TRP A 372 6.86 -6.08 -10.06
C TRP A 372 7.39 -4.77 -9.45
N ASN A 373 8.16 -4.87 -8.36
CA ASN A 373 8.88 -3.74 -7.75
C ASN A 373 9.74 -3.01 -8.79
N GLY A 374 10.31 -3.78 -9.72
CA GLY A 374 11.17 -3.35 -10.80
C GLY A 374 10.53 -2.45 -11.85
N PHE A 375 9.21 -2.27 -11.93
CA PHE A 375 8.62 -1.36 -12.93
C PHE A 375 7.23 -0.80 -12.62
N ARG A 376 6.59 -1.15 -11.49
CA ARG A 376 5.25 -0.66 -11.18
C ARG A 376 5.10 0.87 -11.18
N PHE A 377 6.18 1.63 -10.99
CA PHE A 377 6.18 3.09 -11.05
C PHE A 377 6.75 3.67 -12.36
N MET A 378 6.99 2.84 -13.38
CA MET A 378 7.24 3.30 -14.73
C MET A 378 5.94 3.72 -15.41
N SER A 379 6.03 4.68 -16.34
CA SER A 379 4.95 4.87 -17.31
C SER A 379 4.85 3.66 -18.23
N MET A 380 3.65 3.36 -18.75
CA MET A 380 3.44 2.24 -19.66
C MET A 380 4.34 2.34 -20.90
N ALA A 381 4.53 3.54 -21.46
CA ALA A 381 5.43 3.75 -22.59
C ALA A 381 6.88 3.36 -22.28
N ASN A 382 7.40 3.80 -21.13
CA ASN A 382 8.76 3.45 -20.69
C ASN A 382 8.88 1.95 -20.40
N PHE A 383 7.84 1.38 -19.80
CA PHE A 383 7.79 -0.05 -19.50
C PHE A 383 7.87 -0.92 -20.77
N LEU A 384 7.15 -0.58 -21.84
CA LEU A 384 7.18 -1.35 -23.09
C LEU A 384 8.58 -1.39 -23.74
N VAL A 385 9.35 -0.31 -23.60
CA VAL A 385 10.76 -0.26 -24.03
C VAL A 385 11.62 -1.09 -23.08
N TRP A 386 11.47 -0.88 -21.77
CA TRP A 386 12.20 -1.59 -20.72
C TRP A 386 12.02 -3.11 -20.81
N GLN A 387 10.79 -3.58 -21.03
CA GLN A 387 10.44 -5.00 -21.12
C GLN A 387 11.23 -5.73 -22.22
N LYS A 388 11.41 -5.08 -23.38
CA LYS A 388 12.15 -5.66 -24.51
C LYS A 388 13.63 -5.82 -24.17
N ASP A 389 14.19 -4.86 -23.45
CA ASP A 389 15.60 -4.86 -23.08
C ASP A 389 15.90 -5.80 -21.90
N ILE A 390 15.04 -5.83 -20.87
CA ILE A 390 15.21 -6.72 -19.72
C ILE A 390 15.14 -8.20 -20.15
N ILE A 391 14.29 -8.56 -21.12
CA ILE A 391 14.22 -9.93 -21.65
C ILE A 391 15.51 -10.30 -22.38
N LYS A 392 16.04 -9.42 -23.25
CA LYS A 392 17.31 -9.67 -23.96
C LYS A 392 18.45 -9.82 -22.98
N MET A 393 18.49 -8.96 -21.97
CA MET A 393 19.49 -8.99 -20.93
C MET A 393 19.38 -10.24 -20.06
N PHE A 394 18.19 -10.61 -19.60
CA PHE A 394 17.95 -11.83 -18.82
C PHE A 394 18.40 -13.08 -19.59
N ARG A 395 18.06 -13.18 -20.89
CA ARG A 395 18.51 -14.27 -21.78
C ARG A 395 20.01 -14.29 -22.03
N SER A 396 20.70 -13.16 -21.85
CA SER A 396 22.14 -13.06 -22.03
C SER A 396 22.95 -13.49 -20.80
N PHE A 397 22.29 -13.74 -19.67
CA PHE A 397 22.88 -14.45 -18.54
C PHE A 397 22.46 -15.91 -18.68
N ASP A 398 23.41 -16.79 -19.02
CA ASP A 398 23.12 -18.23 -19.13
C ASP A 398 22.54 -18.76 -17.81
N PRO A 399 21.55 -19.67 -17.84
CA PRO A 399 21.13 -20.38 -16.65
C PRO A 399 22.38 -21.09 -16.09
N LEU A 400 22.72 -20.78 -14.84
CA LEU A 400 23.90 -21.32 -14.19
C LEU A 400 23.80 -22.84 -14.17
N ASP A 401 24.74 -23.54 -14.82
CA ASP A 401 24.80 -25.00 -14.73
C ASP A 401 24.97 -25.40 -13.26
N ARG A 402 24.34 -26.52 -12.86
CA ARG A 402 24.12 -26.90 -11.44
C ARG A 402 25.38 -27.06 -10.59
N ASP A 403 26.57 -27.06 -11.19
CA ASP A 403 27.86 -27.19 -10.51
C ASP A 403 28.93 -26.24 -11.09
N SER A 404 28.55 -25.25 -11.91
CA SER A 404 29.52 -24.34 -12.53
C SER A 404 29.86 -23.19 -11.59
N VAL A 405 31.11 -23.07 -11.15
CA VAL A 405 31.67 -21.79 -10.65
C VAL A 405 31.82 -20.87 -11.87
N THR A 406 30.72 -20.31 -12.35
CA THR A 406 30.73 -19.47 -13.54
C THR A 406 31.38 -18.15 -13.17
N MET A 407 32.60 -17.96 -13.67
CA MET A 407 33.30 -16.69 -13.63
C MET A 407 32.88 -15.88 -14.86
N MET A 408 32.31 -14.70 -14.68
CA MET A 408 32.30 -13.72 -15.76
C MET A 408 33.74 -13.20 -15.91
N THR A 409 34.51 -13.84 -16.80
CA THR A 409 35.94 -13.57 -17.00
C THR A 409 36.20 -12.23 -17.69
N LYS A 410 35.20 -11.68 -18.38
CA LYS A 410 35.28 -10.38 -19.07
C LYS A 410 34.15 -9.47 -18.62
N PRO A 411 34.41 -8.16 -18.48
CA PRO A 411 33.36 -7.18 -18.27
C PRO A 411 32.37 -7.22 -19.45
N LYS A 412 31.10 -6.99 -19.17
CA LYS A 412 30.01 -7.01 -20.15
C LYS A 412 29.44 -5.62 -20.30
N GLU A 413 29.27 -5.20 -21.54
CA GLU A 413 28.68 -3.92 -21.88
C GLU A 413 27.24 -4.12 -22.31
N ILE A 414 26.32 -3.36 -21.71
CA ILE A 414 24.89 -3.44 -22.00
C ILE A 414 24.41 -2.06 -22.43
N PRO A 415 23.92 -1.89 -23.67
CA PRO A 415 23.30 -0.64 -24.08
C PRO A 415 22.00 -0.43 -23.30
N VAL A 416 21.81 0.77 -22.79
CA VAL A 416 20.61 1.17 -22.05
C VAL A 416 19.76 2.03 -22.96
N ASN A 417 18.53 1.59 -23.26
CA ASN A 417 17.62 2.31 -24.17
C ASN A 417 16.42 2.96 -23.45
N TYR A 418 16.43 3.00 -22.12
CA TYR A 418 15.33 3.50 -21.32
C TYR A 418 15.80 4.38 -20.17
N GLY A 419 14.92 5.26 -19.69
CA GLY A 419 15.15 6.12 -18.54
C GLY A 419 16.30 7.12 -18.68
N ARG A 420 16.85 7.54 -17.54
CA ARG A 420 17.83 8.65 -17.44
C ARG A 420 19.14 8.38 -18.18
N HIS A 421 19.50 7.11 -18.35
CA HIS A 421 20.74 6.67 -19.01
C HIS A 421 20.50 6.14 -20.42
N ALA A 422 19.34 6.41 -21.02
CA ALA A 422 19.06 6.05 -22.41
C ALA A 422 20.16 6.56 -23.36
N GLY A 423 20.62 5.71 -24.27
CA GLY A 423 21.73 5.99 -25.19
C GLY A 423 23.12 5.83 -24.58
N ARG A 424 23.23 5.41 -23.30
CA ARG A 424 24.51 5.12 -22.65
C ARG A 424 24.78 3.61 -22.62
N VAL A 425 26.02 3.26 -22.30
CA VAL A 425 26.46 1.87 -22.12
C VAL A 425 26.75 1.62 -20.65
N MET A 426 26.09 0.63 -20.07
CA MET A 426 26.34 0.15 -18.73
C MET A 426 27.46 -0.89 -18.75
N LYS A 427 28.48 -0.71 -17.90
CA LYS A 427 29.64 -1.61 -17.83
C LYS A 427 29.58 -2.54 -16.62
N ILE A 428 29.20 -3.80 -16.80
CA ILE A 428 29.22 -4.80 -15.73
C ILE A 428 30.66 -5.31 -15.55
N PRO A 429 31.32 -5.14 -14.38
CA PRO A 429 32.63 -5.71 -14.11
C PRO A 429 32.61 -7.23 -14.13
N SER A 430 33.80 -7.82 -14.31
CA SER A 430 34.02 -9.25 -14.09
C SER A 430 33.72 -9.63 -12.64
N TYR A 431 33.11 -10.79 -12.42
CA TYR A 431 32.80 -11.31 -11.10
C TYR A 431 32.96 -12.84 -11.04
N SER A 432 33.09 -13.37 -9.82
CA SER A 432 33.14 -14.80 -9.51
C SER A 432 32.09 -15.17 -8.47
N LEU A 433 31.42 -16.31 -8.63
CA LEU A 433 30.43 -16.82 -7.68
C LEU A 433 31.11 -17.71 -6.62
N VAL A 434 30.67 -17.61 -5.37
CA VAL A 434 31.14 -18.50 -4.28
C VAL A 434 30.53 -19.91 -4.41
N ASP A 435 29.25 -19.99 -4.76
CA ASP A 435 28.50 -21.24 -4.96
C ASP A 435 27.37 -20.97 -5.97
N SER A 436 27.31 -21.69 -7.09
CA SER A 436 26.25 -21.48 -8.10
C SER A 436 24.90 -22.07 -7.70
N SER A 437 24.88 -23.06 -6.80
CA SER A 437 23.68 -23.79 -6.42
C SER A 437 22.65 -22.89 -5.70
N ILE A 438 23.13 -21.88 -4.97
CA ILE A 438 22.29 -20.91 -4.23
C ILE A 438 21.47 -20.00 -5.16
N PHE A 439 21.84 -19.90 -6.46
CA PHE A 439 21.20 -19.01 -7.42
C PHE A 439 20.09 -19.68 -8.24
N ASN A 440 20.05 -21.01 -8.30
CA ASN A 440 19.09 -21.74 -9.12
C ASN A 440 17.63 -21.47 -8.71
N VAL A 441 17.34 -21.58 -7.41
CA VAL A 441 15.98 -21.34 -6.90
C VAL A 441 15.57 -19.88 -7.12
N PRO A 442 16.36 -18.86 -6.72
CA PRO A 442 16.07 -17.46 -7.02
C PRO A 442 15.87 -17.18 -8.51
N TYR A 443 16.71 -17.74 -9.40
CA TYR A 443 16.60 -17.51 -10.84
C TYR A 443 15.29 -18.08 -11.39
N MET A 444 14.94 -19.30 -10.98
CA MET A 444 13.67 -19.93 -11.38
C MET A 444 12.46 -19.16 -10.85
N THR A 445 12.52 -18.67 -9.60
CA THR A 445 11.49 -17.80 -9.02
C THR A 445 11.34 -16.51 -9.82
N LEU A 446 12.45 -15.84 -10.13
CA LEU A 446 12.47 -14.60 -10.90
C LEU A 446 11.94 -14.83 -12.33
N SER A 447 12.36 -15.90 -12.99
CA SER A 447 11.85 -16.28 -14.31
C SER A 447 10.36 -16.59 -14.28
N ALA A 448 9.86 -17.26 -13.23
CA ALA A 448 8.44 -17.52 -13.05
C ALA A 448 7.65 -16.23 -12.86
N GLN A 449 8.14 -15.31 -12.01
CA GLN A 449 7.56 -13.98 -11.83
C GLN A 449 7.53 -13.18 -13.13
N MET A 450 8.62 -13.17 -13.91
CA MET A 450 8.67 -12.51 -15.22
C MET A 450 7.63 -13.09 -16.18
N ASN A 451 7.57 -14.42 -16.29
CA ASN A 451 6.57 -15.07 -17.13
C ASN A 451 5.14 -14.73 -16.68
N GLY A 452 4.86 -14.71 -15.37
CA GLY A 452 3.56 -14.38 -14.81
C GLY A 452 3.12 -12.97 -15.17
N VAL A 453 3.95 -11.97 -14.85
CA VAL A 453 3.59 -10.57 -15.10
C VAL A 453 3.54 -10.26 -16.61
N PHE A 454 4.45 -10.81 -17.42
CA PHE A 454 4.40 -10.63 -18.88
C PHE A 454 3.16 -11.27 -19.52
N THR A 455 2.58 -12.30 -18.91
CA THR A 455 1.30 -12.86 -19.35
C THR A 455 0.16 -11.86 -19.16
N ILE A 456 0.12 -11.14 -18.03
CA ILE A 456 -0.85 -10.05 -17.80
C ILE A 456 -0.69 -8.95 -18.85
N ILE A 457 0.56 -8.54 -19.10
CA ILE A 457 0.83 -7.46 -20.04
C ILE A 457 0.41 -7.84 -21.45
N LYS A 458 0.65 -9.10 -21.85
CA LYS A 458 0.18 -9.58 -23.14
C LYS A 458 -1.35 -9.49 -23.24
N LYS A 459 -2.07 -9.90 -22.19
CA LYS A 459 -3.53 -9.74 -22.12
C LYS A 459 -3.93 -8.27 -22.29
N PHE A 460 -3.25 -7.35 -21.60
CA PHE A 460 -3.47 -5.91 -21.75
C PHE A 460 -3.25 -5.45 -23.20
N ALA A 461 -2.15 -5.85 -23.85
CA ALA A 461 -1.87 -5.48 -25.24
C ALA A 461 -2.93 -6.01 -26.21
N ASP A 462 -3.34 -7.28 -26.02
CA ASP A 462 -4.36 -7.94 -26.84
C ASP A 462 -5.76 -7.31 -26.64
N GLU A 463 -6.11 -6.86 -25.43
CA GLU A 463 -7.44 -6.33 -25.10
C GLU A 463 -7.60 -4.82 -25.33
N ILE A 464 -6.58 -4.02 -25.02
CA ILE A 464 -6.68 -2.55 -24.88
C ILE A 464 -5.89 -1.80 -25.96
N GLU A 465 -4.67 -2.22 -26.28
CA GLU A 465 -3.86 -1.56 -27.33
C GLU A 465 -4.45 -1.79 -28.72
N ALA A 466 -4.96 -3.00 -28.98
CA ALA A 466 -5.60 -3.38 -30.26
C ALA A 466 -6.77 -2.47 -30.66
N LYS A 467 -7.33 -1.70 -29.73
CA LYS A 467 -8.50 -0.83 -29.98
C LYS A 467 -8.17 0.66 -30.09
N GLY A 468 -6.91 1.08 -29.88
CA GLY A 468 -6.45 2.46 -30.16
C GLY A 468 -7.03 3.58 -29.28
N TYR A 469 -7.80 3.26 -28.25
CA TYR A 469 -8.53 4.25 -27.44
C TYR A 469 -7.68 4.97 -26.39
N LEU A 470 -6.58 4.37 -25.97
CA LEU A 470 -5.75 4.89 -24.88
C LEU A 470 -5.08 6.24 -25.20
N PRO A 471 -4.46 6.46 -26.38
CA PRO A 471 -3.88 7.76 -26.71
C PRO A 471 -4.92 8.89 -26.76
N LEU A 472 -6.11 8.62 -27.30
CA LEU A 472 -7.22 9.57 -27.37
C LEU A 472 -7.70 9.98 -25.98
N LEU A 473 -7.86 9.00 -25.09
CA LEU A 473 -8.26 9.20 -23.70
C LEU A 473 -7.26 10.07 -22.93
N LEU A 474 -5.97 9.70 -22.98
CA LEU A 474 -4.93 10.44 -22.27
C LEU A 474 -4.78 11.88 -22.79
N ALA A 475 -4.93 12.07 -24.11
CA ALA A 475 -4.95 13.39 -24.72
C ALA A 475 -6.16 14.21 -24.26
N ALA A 476 -7.34 13.59 -24.17
CA ALA A 476 -8.56 14.25 -23.70
C ALA A 476 -8.44 14.69 -22.23
N GLU A 477 -7.98 13.81 -21.34
CA GLU A 477 -7.75 14.13 -19.93
C GLU A 477 -6.70 15.23 -19.75
N SER A 478 -5.61 15.19 -20.52
CA SER A 478 -4.59 16.25 -20.49
C SER A 478 -5.18 17.60 -20.88
N THR A 479 -5.94 17.67 -21.97
CA THR A 479 -6.60 18.91 -22.43
C THR A 479 -7.58 19.45 -21.38
N LEU A 480 -8.38 18.56 -20.80
CA LEU A 480 -9.35 18.91 -19.75
C LEU A 480 -8.64 19.41 -18.47
N LEU A 481 -7.56 18.77 -18.05
CA LEU A 481 -6.75 19.20 -16.91
C LEU A 481 -6.17 20.61 -17.12
N ASP A 482 -5.66 20.89 -18.32
CA ASP A 482 -5.12 22.21 -18.66
C ASP A 482 -6.20 23.29 -18.59
N ILE A 483 -7.41 23.01 -19.08
CA ILE A 483 -8.56 23.93 -18.96
C ILE A 483 -8.88 24.21 -17.49
N LEU A 484 -8.94 23.18 -16.64
CA LEU A 484 -9.18 23.34 -15.20
C LEU A 484 -8.12 24.24 -14.54
N ILE A 485 -6.85 24.02 -14.85
CA ILE A 485 -5.72 24.76 -14.26
C ILE A 485 -5.70 26.22 -14.70
N ASN A 486 -6.00 26.48 -15.97
CA ASN A 486 -5.96 27.83 -16.53
C ASN A 486 -7.23 28.63 -16.22
N GLY A 487 -8.32 27.93 -15.86
CA GLY A 487 -9.63 28.55 -15.61
C GLY A 487 -10.31 29.02 -16.90
N ASP A 488 -9.98 28.40 -18.03
CA ASP A 488 -10.53 28.75 -19.34
C ASP A 488 -12.04 28.44 -19.40
N ARG A 489 -12.79 29.26 -20.16
CA ARG A 489 -14.23 29.04 -20.38
C ARG A 489 -14.51 28.09 -21.54
N ILE A 490 -15.20 27.01 -21.23
CA ILE A 490 -15.81 26.05 -22.15
C ILE A 490 -17.23 26.52 -22.43
N SER A 491 -17.51 26.86 -23.68
CA SER A 491 -18.87 27.16 -24.16
C SER A 491 -19.61 25.91 -24.64
N ASP A 492 -18.89 24.91 -25.13
CA ASP A 492 -19.44 23.66 -25.67
C ASP A 492 -18.36 22.56 -25.64
N LEU A 493 -18.74 21.32 -25.35
CA LEU A 493 -17.85 20.16 -25.42
C LEU A 493 -17.37 19.87 -26.84
N ASP A 494 -18.18 20.20 -27.85
CA ASP A 494 -17.80 20.05 -29.26
C ASP A 494 -16.70 21.03 -29.69
N SER A 495 -16.52 22.13 -28.95
CA SER A 495 -15.50 23.13 -29.23
C SER A 495 -14.09 22.75 -28.74
N ILE A 496 -13.99 21.72 -27.88
CA ILE A 496 -12.73 21.27 -27.31
C ILE A 496 -12.07 20.28 -28.29
N ALA A 497 -11.11 20.77 -29.07
CA ALA A 497 -10.33 19.96 -29.99
C ALA A 497 -9.19 19.22 -29.26
N VAL A 498 -9.15 17.89 -29.40
CA VAL A 498 -8.13 17.03 -28.81
C VAL A 498 -7.20 16.46 -29.88
N GLY A 499 -5.89 16.55 -29.63
CA GLY A 499 -4.87 15.96 -30.49
C GLY A 499 -4.73 16.64 -31.88
N PRO A 500 -3.87 16.09 -32.74
CA PRO A 500 -3.58 16.68 -34.06
C PRO A 500 -4.77 16.59 -35.03
N GLU A 501 -5.63 15.59 -34.87
CA GLU A 501 -6.82 15.37 -35.69
C GLU A 501 -8.01 16.25 -35.27
N LYS A 502 -7.89 17.01 -34.17
CA LYS A 502 -8.92 17.91 -33.64
C LYS A 502 -10.28 17.23 -33.41
N VAL A 503 -10.24 16.00 -32.90
CA VAL A 503 -11.46 15.26 -32.51
C VAL A 503 -12.10 15.94 -31.30
N SER A 504 -13.42 16.08 -31.29
CA SER A 504 -14.11 16.74 -30.18
C SER A 504 -14.21 15.84 -28.94
N ILE A 505 -14.37 16.43 -27.75
CA ILE A 505 -14.59 15.63 -26.52
C ILE A 505 -15.86 14.76 -26.64
N THR A 506 -16.91 15.27 -27.27
CA THR A 506 -18.14 14.52 -27.51
C THR A 506 -17.91 13.32 -28.43
N GLU A 507 -17.16 13.50 -29.51
CA GLU A 507 -16.80 12.41 -30.44
C GLU A 507 -15.95 11.35 -29.74
N ILE A 508 -15.01 11.76 -28.87
CA ILE A 508 -14.21 10.83 -28.05
C ILE A 508 -15.10 10.05 -27.10
N LEU A 509 -16.01 10.72 -26.36
CA LEU A 509 -16.94 10.05 -25.45
C LEU A 509 -17.86 9.06 -26.19
N GLN A 510 -18.38 9.42 -27.37
CA GLN A 510 -19.18 8.52 -28.20
C GLN A 510 -18.38 7.30 -28.67
N THR A 511 -17.13 7.53 -29.11
CA THR A 511 -16.21 6.47 -29.53
C THR A 511 -15.92 5.50 -28.39
N LEU A 512 -15.71 6.03 -27.17
CA LEU A 512 -15.48 5.24 -25.96
C LEU A 512 -16.75 4.56 -25.43
N SER A 513 -17.95 4.98 -25.83
CA SER A 513 -19.24 4.43 -25.36
C SER A 513 -19.79 3.30 -26.25
N SER A 514 -19.04 2.83 -27.25
CA SER A 514 -19.42 1.71 -28.10
C SER A 514 -19.60 0.39 -27.32
N PRO A 515 -20.48 -0.55 -27.74
CA PRO A 515 -20.56 -1.88 -27.14
C PRO A 515 -19.25 -2.71 -27.24
N SER A 516 -18.25 -2.24 -28.01
CA SER A 516 -16.94 -2.87 -28.16
C SER A 516 -15.88 -2.35 -27.20
N THR A 517 -16.15 -1.28 -26.43
CA THR A 517 -15.22 -0.63 -25.50
C THR A 517 -15.50 -1.04 -24.05
N ASP A 518 -14.46 -0.98 -23.22
CA ASP A 518 -14.65 -1.05 -21.77
C ASP A 518 -15.32 0.26 -21.31
N SER A 519 -16.62 0.18 -21.01
CA SER A 519 -17.48 1.31 -20.61
C SER A 519 -17.01 2.02 -19.33
N THR A 520 -16.15 1.36 -18.55
CA THR A 520 -15.39 1.94 -17.44
C THR A 520 -14.58 3.17 -17.84
N VAL A 521 -13.89 3.08 -18.99
CA VAL A 521 -12.98 4.12 -19.48
C VAL A 521 -13.76 5.35 -19.89
N ALA A 522 -14.87 5.13 -20.61
CA ALA A 522 -15.79 6.19 -21.01
C ALA A 522 -16.41 6.89 -19.80
N LEU A 523 -16.86 6.10 -18.80
CA LEU A 523 -17.45 6.64 -17.57
C LEU A 523 -16.47 7.50 -16.78
N ARG A 524 -15.19 7.12 -16.73
CA ARG A 524 -14.14 7.88 -16.05
C ARG A 524 -13.83 9.20 -16.74
N LEU A 525 -13.61 9.19 -18.07
CA LEU A 525 -13.43 10.43 -18.83
C LEU A 525 -14.65 11.35 -18.70
N TYR A 526 -15.84 10.75 -18.70
CA TYR A 526 -17.09 11.45 -18.50
C TYR A 526 -17.14 12.11 -17.10
N MET A 527 -16.87 11.37 -16.02
CA MET A 527 -16.77 11.92 -14.65
C MET A 527 -15.73 13.03 -14.55
N TYR A 528 -14.57 12.85 -15.18
CA TYR A 528 -13.52 13.85 -15.25
C TYR A 528 -14.00 15.15 -15.91
N THR A 529 -14.73 15.02 -17.01
CA THR A 529 -15.34 16.15 -17.73
C THR A 529 -16.35 16.88 -16.83
N VAL A 530 -17.23 16.15 -16.15
CA VAL A 530 -18.21 16.75 -15.23
C VAL A 530 -17.54 17.49 -14.09
N LEU A 531 -16.52 16.89 -13.46
CA LEU A 531 -15.74 17.50 -12.38
C LEU A 531 -15.20 18.87 -12.79
N ILE A 532 -14.67 18.97 -14.01
CA ILE A 532 -14.06 20.21 -14.52
C ILE A 532 -15.12 21.26 -14.85
N LEU A 533 -16.22 20.85 -15.47
CA LEU A 533 -17.30 21.77 -15.85
C LEU A 533 -18.01 22.39 -14.65
N GLU A 534 -18.31 21.60 -13.63
CA GLU A 534 -18.93 22.14 -12.41
C GLU A 534 -18.02 23.14 -11.70
N LYS A 535 -16.71 22.86 -11.67
CA LYS A 535 -15.76 23.63 -10.88
C LYS A 535 -15.18 24.83 -11.58
N SER A 536 -15.19 24.82 -12.91
CA SER A 536 -14.91 26.00 -13.71
C SER A 536 -16.08 27.02 -13.70
N GLY A 537 -17.21 26.68 -13.07
CA GLY A 537 -18.38 27.55 -12.89
C GLY A 537 -19.19 27.77 -14.18
N GLN A 538 -19.11 26.81 -15.10
CA GLN A 538 -19.57 26.94 -16.49
C GLN A 538 -20.79 26.06 -16.81
N THR A 539 -21.39 25.43 -15.80
CA THR A 539 -22.59 24.63 -15.99
C THR A 539 -23.80 25.53 -16.23
N ASP A 540 -24.11 25.79 -17.49
CA ASP A 540 -25.43 26.27 -17.89
C ASP A 540 -26.44 25.11 -18.01
N ARG A 541 -27.70 25.45 -18.28
CA ARG A 541 -28.79 24.46 -18.35
C ARG A 541 -28.63 23.49 -19.55
N GLY A 542 -28.09 23.95 -20.68
CA GLY A 542 -27.91 23.13 -21.88
C GLY A 542 -26.77 22.13 -21.72
N LEU A 543 -25.63 22.60 -21.21
CA LEU A 543 -24.48 21.76 -20.85
C LEU A 543 -24.90 20.75 -19.77
N SER A 544 -25.65 21.18 -18.75
CA SER A 544 -26.17 20.30 -17.70
C SER A 544 -27.11 19.22 -18.22
N GLU A 545 -27.98 19.51 -19.19
CA GLU A 545 -28.87 18.50 -19.81
C GLU A 545 -28.12 17.54 -20.72
N SER A 546 -27.07 17.99 -21.43
CA SER A 546 -26.22 17.13 -22.26
C SER A 546 -25.36 16.17 -21.42
N ILE A 547 -24.91 16.63 -20.25
CA ILE A 547 -24.13 15.87 -19.28
C ILE A 547 -25.09 14.97 -18.49
N TYR A 548 -25.91 15.52 -17.62
CA TYR A 548 -26.75 14.76 -16.69
C TYR A 548 -27.99 14.08 -17.31
N GLY A 549 -28.18 14.15 -18.63
CA GLY A 549 -29.35 13.64 -19.35
C GLY A 549 -29.28 12.17 -19.76
N ARG A 550 -29.82 11.86 -20.95
CA ARG A 550 -29.82 10.50 -21.53
C ARG A 550 -28.43 9.87 -21.67
N PRO A 551 -27.37 10.58 -22.09
CA PRO A 551 -26.06 9.96 -22.35
C PRO A 551 -25.45 9.27 -21.13
N LEU A 552 -25.51 9.88 -19.94
CA LEU A 552 -25.02 9.26 -18.70
C LEU A 552 -25.84 8.02 -18.33
N ARG A 553 -27.16 8.09 -18.44
CA ARG A 553 -28.05 6.94 -18.19
C ARG A 553 -27.77 5.81 -19.19
N ASP A 554 -27.60 6.13 -20.46
CA ASP A 554 -27.31 5.16 -21.52
C ASP A 554 -25.93 4.52 -21.33
N LEU A 555 -24.93 5.29 -20.88
CA LEU A 555 -23.57 4.81 -20.58
C LEU A 555 -23.54 3.91 -19.32
N ILE A 556 -24.30 4.26 -18.29
CA ILE A 556 -24.55 3.41 -17.11
C ILE A 556 -25.24 2.10 -17.53
N ASN A 557 -26.25 2.17 -18.42
CA ASN A 557 -26.99 1.01 -18.91
C ASN A 557 -26.20 0.14 -19.91
N LEU A 558 -25.30 0.72 -20.70
CA LEU A 558 -24.34 -0.01 -21.55
C LEU A 558 -23.38 -0.83 -20.67
N ASN A 559 -22.92 -0.25 -19.56
CA ASN A 559 -22.11 -0.94 -18.55
C ASN A 559 -22.81 -2.20 -18.00
N TYR A 560 -24.13 -2.10 -17.76
CA TYR A 560 -24.97 -3.22 -17.30
C TYR A 560 -25.04 -4.38 -18.30
N ASN A 561 -24.88 -4.11 -19.61
CA ASN A 561 -25.08 -5.10 -20.67
C ASN A 561 -23.78 -5.66 -21.29
N VAL A 562 -22.66 -4.95 -21.21
CA VAL A 562 -21.43 -5.28 -21.97
C VAL A 562 -20.29 -5.81 -21.10
N SER A 563 -20.19 -5.38 -19.83
CA SER A 563 -19.12 -5.83 -18.95
C SER A 563 -19.55 -7.09 -18.18
N ARG A 564 -18.73 -8.16 -18.22
CA ARG A 564 -18.87 -9.30 -17.29
C ARG A 564 -18.51 -8.93 -15.84
N LEU A 565 -18.15 -7.67 -15.57
CA LEU A 565 -17.47 -7.25 -14.35
C LEU A 565 -18.31 -6.31 -13.49
N TRP A 566 -19.20 -5.46 -14.04
CA TRP A 566 -19.88 -4.41 -13.26
C TRP A 566 -21.41 -4.51 -13.33
N TRP A 567 -22.05 -4.62 -12.17
CA TRP A 567 -23.51 -4.55 -12.01
C TRP A 567 -23.83 -3.30 -11.20
N LEU A 568 -24.49 -2.30 -11.80
CA LEU A 568 -25.17 -1.25 -11.03
C LEU A 568 -26.54 -1.77 -10.59
N ASP A 569 -26.94 -1.47 -9.37
CA ASP A 569 -28.30 -1.75 -8.89
C ASP A 569 -29.30 -0.96 -9.73
N GLU A 570 -30.44 -1.55 -10.11
CA GLU A 570 -31.45 -0.89 -10.97
C GLU A 570 -31.98 0.42 -10.35
N ASP A 571 -31.88 0.52 -9.02
CA ASP A 571 -32.32 1.68 -8.25
C ASP A 571 -31.23 2.74 -8.00
N ALA A 572 -29.97 2.58 -8.46
CA ALA A 572 -28.88 3.49 -8.07
C ALA A 572 -29.07 4.97 -8.48
N ASP A 573 -28.90 5.92 -7.53
CA ASP A 573 -28.94 7.37 -7.78
C ASP A 573 -27.52 7.96 -7.90
N PHE A 574 -26.92 7.74 -9.08
CA PHE A 574 -25.57 8.22 -9.39
C PHE A 574 -25.44 9.75 -9.27
N ARG A 575 -26.50 10.51 -9.56
CA ARG A 575 -26.47 11.98 -9.54
C ARG A 575 -26.32 12.51 -8.12
N ALA A 576 -27.10 12.00 -7.17
CA ALA A 576 -26.99 12.41 -5.77
C ALA A 576 -25.61 12.06 -5.18
N LEU A 577 -25.07 10.89 -5.55
CA LEU A 577 -23.77 10.40 -5.08
C LEU A 577 -22.61 11.24 -5.60
N TRP A 578 -22.63 11.55 -6.91
CA TRP A 578 -21.63 12.40 -7.54
C TRP A 578 -21.70 13.84 -7.01
N THR A 579 -22.90 14.37 -6.77
CA THR A 579 -23.10 15.71 -6.18
C THR A 579 -22.43 15.82 -4.81
N GLY A 580 -22.57 14.81 -3.95
CA GLY A 580 -21.91 14.79 -2.64
C GLY A 580 -20.39 14.83 -2.75
N PHE A 581 -19.81 14.03 -3.65
CA PHE A 581 -18.37 14.08 -3.93
C PHE A 581 -17.92 15.44 -4.45
N LEU A 582 -18.62 16.01 -5.43
CA LEU A 582 -18.31 17.32 -6.01
C LEU A 582 -18.40 18.45 -4.99
N GLN A 583 -19.39 18.42 -4.10
CA GLN A 583 -19.51 19.40 -3.01
C GLN A 583 -18.27 19.43 -2.12
N THR A 584 -17.59 18.30 -1.94
CA THR A 584 -16.37 18.26 -1.12
C THR A 584 -15.16 18.89 -1.81
N PHE A 585 -15.03 18.83 -3.14
CA PHE A 585 -13.83 19.32 -3.84
C PHE A 585 -13.65 20.85 -3.76
N VAL A 586 -12.49 21.28 -3.26
CA VAL A 586 -12.10 22.69 -3.15
C VAL A 586 -11.10 23.05 -4.26
N THR A 587 -11.62 23.50 -5.39
CA THR A 587 -10.82 23.73 -6.61
C THR A 587 -9.80 24.86 -6.47
N TYR A 588 -10.12 25.90 -5.71
CA TYR A 588 -9.24 27.06 -5.54
C TYR A 588 -7.90 26.66 -4.90
N ASP A 589 -7.91 25.87 -3.83
CA ASP A 589 -6.70 25.47 -3.11
C ASP A 589 -5.82 24.53 -3.96
N PHE A 590 -6.43 23.62 -4.72
CA PHE A 590 -5.74 22.78 -5.70
C PHE A 590 -5.03 23.62 -6.78
N ILE A 591 -5.76 24.54 -7.43
CA ILE A 591 -5.20 25.42 -8.47
C ILE A 591 -4.08 26.29 -7.88
N HIS A 592 -4.26 26.83 -6.68
CA HIS A 592 -3.26 27.66 -6.03
C HIS A 592 -1.96 26.89 -5.77
N LEU A 593 -2.05 25.66 -5.27
CA LEU A 593 -0.88 24.79 -5.11
C LEU A 593 -0.21 24.49 -6.46
N TRP A 594 -1.00 24.18 -7.49
CA TRP A 594 -0.49 23.88 -8.82
C TRP A 594 0.23 25.08 -9.45
N GLN A 595 -0.35 26.28 -9.33
CA GLN A 595 0.27 27.52 -9.78
C GLN A 595 1.56 27.82 -9.00
N ALA A 596 1.57 27.56 -7.69
CA ALA A 596 2.76 27.70 -6.86
C ALA A 596 3.88 26.75 -7.32
N MET A 597 3.54 25.52 -7.71
CA MET A 597 4.51 24.59 -8.29
C MET A 597 5.12 25.11 -9.60
N LYS A 598 4.31 25.60 -10.53
CA LYS A 598 4.79 26.14 -11.82
C LYS A 598 5.83 27.27 -11.61
N LYS A 599 5.67 28.06 -10.55
CA LYS A 599 6.58 29.15 -10.18
C LYS A 599 7.85 28.68 -9.45
N SER A 600 7.78 27.58 -8.72
CA SER A 600 8.90 27.05 -7.94
C SER A 600 9.94 26.36 -8.85
N PRO A 601 11.22 26.75 -8.82
CA PRO A 601 12.26 26.11 -9.62
C PRO A 601 12.41 24.61 -9.34
N VAL A 602 12.22 24.20 -8.08
CA VAL A 602 12.30 22.80 -7.64
C VAL A 602 11.20 21.96 -8.32
N HIS A 603 9.98 22.48 -8.35
CA HIS A 603 8.83 21.76 -8.91
C HIS A 603 8.79 21.86 -10.45
N LYS A 604 9.29 22.96 -11.03
CA LYS A 604 9.28 23.17 -12.49
C LYS A 604 9.97 22.03 -13.25
N GLY A 605 11.15 21.58 -12.79
CA GLY A 605 11.85 20.46 -13.42
C GLY A 605 11.08 19.14 -13.32
N VAL A 606 10.44 18.88 -12.17
CA VAL A 606 9.60 17.70 -11.94
C VAL A 606 8.37 17.71 -12.85
N LEU A 607 7.70 18.86 -12.96
CA LEU A 607 6.57 19.08 -13.86
C LEU A 607 6.96 18.85 -15.32
N SER A 608 8.07 19.43 -15.79
CA SER A 608 8.57 19.21 -17.15
C SER A 608 8.79 17.73 -17.45
N LYS A 609 9.44 17.00 -16.54
CA LYS A 609 9.67 15.56 -16.69
C LYS A 609 8.37 14.74 -16.63
N ALA A 610 7.41 15.12 -15.79
CA ALA A 610 6.11 14.45 -15.73
C ALA A 610 5.35 14.60 -17.06
N ILE A 611 5.38 15.79 -17.66
CA ILE A 611 4.79 16.08 -18.98
C ILE A 611 5.48 15.26 -20.08
N GLU A 612 6.81 15.23 -20.11
CA GLU A 612 7.57 14.41 -21.07
C GLU A 612 7.18 12.93 -21.02
N GLU A 613 6.92 12.42 -19.81
CA GLU A 613 6.52 11.02 -19.61
C GLU A 613 4.99 10.79 -19.71
N SER A 614 4.21 11.82 -20.07
CA SER A 614 2.74 11.78 -20.12
C SER A 614 2.13 11.26 -18.81
N ARG A 615 2.59 11.81 -17.69
CA ARG A 615 2.16 11.43 -16.34
C ARG A 615 1.48 12.57 -15.63
N TYR A 616 0.41 12.21 -14.91
CA TYR A 616 -0.17 13.08 -13.91
C TYR A 616 0.71 13.17 -12.66
N LEU A 617 0.77 14.37 -12.06
CA LEU A 617 1.50 14.65 -10.82
C LEU A 617 0.48 14.91 -9.69
N PRO A 618 0.30 13.98 -8.75
CA PRO A 618 -0.60 14.20 -7.61
C PRO A 618 -0.14 15.37 -6.75
N ALA A 619 -1.09 16.12 -6.20
CA ALA A 619 -0.82 17.24 -5.30
C ALA A 619 -0.01 16.82 -4.06
N LEU A 620 -0.12 15.53 -3.68
CA LEU A 620 0.69 14.90 -2.63
C LEU A 620 2.20 14.98 -2.86
N GLU A 621 2.67 14.83 -4.11
CA GLU A 621 4.10 14.92 -4.39
C GLU A 621 4.63 16.32 -4.05
N CYS A 622 3.81 17.33 -4.31
CA CYS A 622 4.09 18.73 -4.05
C CYS A 622 4.16 18.99 -2.54
N ILE A 623 3.25 18.41 -1.77
CA ILE A 623 3.27 18.50 -0.30
C ILE A 623 4.56 17.85 0.23
N PHE A 624 4.86 16.61 -0.17
CA PHE A 624 6.08 15.92 0.26
C PHE A 624 7.33 16.75 -0.05
N ARG A 625 7.48 17.23 -1.29
CA ARG A 625 8.63 18.07 -1.70
C ARG A 625 8.71 19.39 -0.94
N SER A 626 7.58 20.05 -0.71
CA SER A 626 7.54 21.33 0.01
C SER A 626 7.96 21.20 1.47
N PHE A 627 7.62 20.09 2.12
CA PHE A 627 7.99 19.83 3.50
C PHE A 627 9.38 19.20 3.65
N ASN A 628 9.87 18.48 2.63
CA ASN A 628 11.16 17.79 2.65
C ASN A 628 12.35 18.64 2.14
N ASP A 629 12.19 19.40 1.04
CA ASP A 629 13.33 19.96 0.30
C ASP A 629 13.69 21.42 0.63
N SER A 630 12.81 22.22 1.24
CA SER A 630 12.98 23.68 1.39
C SER A 630 12.33 24.26 2.65
N PRO A 631 12.65 25.51 3.06
CA PRO A 631 11.83 26.26 4.02
C PRO A 631 10.36 26.30 3.58
N LEU A 632 9.41 26.13 4.52
CA LEU A 632 7.99 26.21 4.19
C LEU A 632 7.68 27.59 3.61
N SER A 633 6.97 27.60 2.48
CA SER A 633 6.43 28.85 1.93
C SER A 633 5.32 29.38 2.84
N GLN A 634 5.05 30.68 2.79
CA GLN A 634 3.91 31.28 3.51
C GLN A 634 2.59 30.58 3.14
N THR A 635 2.44 30.19 1.87
CA THR A 635 1.31 29.41 1.37
C THR A 635 1.20 28.03 2.01
N ALA A 636 2.31 27.32 2.19
CA ALA A 636 2.30 26.01 2.84
C ALA A 636 1.98 26.14 4.34
N GLU A 637 2.51 27.16 5.02
CA GLU A 637 2.15 27.44 6.43
C GLU A 637 0.67 27.82 6.59
N SER A 638 0.10 28.57 5.64
CA SER A 638 -1.32 28.96 5.71
C SER A 638 -2.28 27.81 5.39
N LEU A 639 -1.94 26.97 4.38
CA LEU A 639 -2.77 25.83 3.98
C LEU A 639 -2.62 24.64 4.93
N PHE A 640 -1.48 24.51 5.61
CA PHE A 640 -1.18 23.40 6.50
C PHE A 640 -0.68 23.88 7.87
N PRO A 641 -1.51 24.58 8.66
CA PRO A 641 -1.14 25.04 9.99
C PRO A 641 -0.88 23.87 10.95
N VAL A 642 -0.15 24.17 12.02
CA VAL A 642 0.04 23.26 13.15
C VAL A 642 -1.28 23.16 13.94
N ALA A 643 -1.60 21.95 14.40
CA ALA A 643 -2.74 21.71 15.28
C ALA A 643 -2.63 22.54 16.57
N GLU A 644 -3.77 23.01 17.10
CA GLU A 644 -3.80 23.80 18.33
C GLU A 644 -3.18 23.02 19.51
N ASN A 645 -2.58 23.75 20.48
CA ASN A 645 -1.74 23.30 21.61
C ASN A 645 -0.25 23.10 21.30
N GLN A 646 0.61 23.20 22.32
CA GLN A 646 2.07 23.11 22.19
C GLN A 646 2.47 21.76 21.57
N SER A 647 3.19 21.83 20.44
CA SER A 647 3.74 20.65 19.76
C SER A 647 4.74 19.93 20.67
N LEU A 648 4.64 18.60 20.76
CA LEU A 648 5.62 17.76 21.45
C LEU A 648 6.81 17.39 20.56
N ALA A 649 6.79 17.76 19.28
CA ALA A 649 7.93 17.57 18.40
C ALA A 649 9.14 18.38 18.91
N MET A 650 10.35 17.89 18.63
CA MET A 650 11.58 18.55 19.06
C MET A 650 11.60 20.04 18.64
N VAL A 651 11.86 20.92 19.62
CA VAL A 651 11.89 22.38 19.45
C VAL A 651 13.02 22.84 18.50
N GLU A 652 14.09 22.06 18.40
CA GLU A 652 15.19 22.33 17.47
C GLU A 652 14.83 21.90 16.04
N ARG A 653 14.01 22.72 15.37
CA ARG A 653 14.13 22.87 13.91
C ARG A 653 15.52 23.47 13.65
N ARG A 654 16.56 22.66 13.48
CA ARG A 654 17.84 23.14 12.90
C ARG A 654 17.47 23.95 11.66
N ARG A 655 17.82 25.24 11.65
CA ARG A 655 17.36 26.23 10.65
C ARG A 655 17.34 25.61 9.25
N ARG A 656 16.15 25.49 8.66
CA ARG A 656 15.99 25.20 7.22
C ARG A 656 16.80 26.28 6.47
N GLY A 657 17.91 25.90 5.86
CA GLY A 657 18.77 26.82 5.10
C GLY A 657 20.10 27.23 5.74
N ALA A 658 20.56 26.61 6.85
CA ALA A 658 22.00 26.62 7.09
C ALA A 658 22.68 25.93 5.89
N PRO A 659 23.66 26.55 5.22
CA PRO A 659 24.43 25.88 4.17
C PRO A 659 25.30 24.83 4.87
N VAL A 660 24.72 23.65 5.11
CA VAL A 660 25.52 22.44 5.17
C VAL A 660 26.12 22.33 3.77
N LYS A 661 27.44 22.12 3.69
CA LYS A 661 28.17 22.00 2.42
C LYS A 661 27.31 21.20 1.43
N ARG A 662 27.26 21.65 0.16
CA ARG A 662 26.59 20.90 -0.91
C ARG A 662 27.23 19.52 -0.98
N ASP A 663 26.70 18.59 -0.22
CA ASP A 663 26.99 17.18 -0.37
C ASP A 663 26.18 16.80 -1.60
N VAL A 664 26.91 16.62 -2.70
CA VAL A 664 26.43 15.91 -3.87
C VAL A 664 25.76 14.64 -3.35
N LEU A 665 24.52 14.42 -3.74
CA LEU A 665 23.73 13.24 -3.40
C LEU A 665 24.44 12.00 -3.95
N VAL A 666 25.39 11.49 -3.18
CA VAL A 666 25.94 10.17 -3.39
C VAL A 666 25.14 9.24 -2.47
N SER A 667 23.88 9.00 -2.83
CA SER A 667 23.21 7.81 -2.30
C SER A 667 24.05 6.59 -2.74
N ASN A 668 23.98 5.47 -2.03
CA ASN A 668 24.64 4.24 -2.51
C ASN A 668 24.19 3.83 -3.93
N VAL A 669 22.99 4.28 -4.35
CA VAL A 669 22.48 4.16 -5.73
C VAL A 669 23.23 5.08 -6.70
N SER A 670 23.49 6.34 -6.33
CA SER A 670 24.34 7.25 -7.11
C SER A 670 25.79 6.74 -7.20
N ASN A 671 26.31 6.13 -6.12
CA ASN A 671 27.62 5.46 -6.11
C ASN A 671 27.68 4.32 -7.12
N ALA A 672 26.63 3.50 -7.15
CA ALA A 672 26.54 2.36 -8.05
C ALA A 672 26.32 2.81 -9.51
N ALA A 673 25.39 3.73 -9.76
CA ALA A 673 25.18 4.31 -11.09
C ALA A 673 26.46 4.98 -11.62
N ALA A 674 27.14 5.78 -10.81
CA ALA A 674 28.41 6.41 -11.18
C ALA A 674 29.55 5.38 -11.43
N LYS A 675 29.58 4.27 -10.70
CA LYS A 675 30.49 3.14 -10.94
C LYS A 675 30.21 2.43 -12.28
N TYR A 676 28.95 2.33 -12.69
CA TYR A 676 28.53 1.62 -13.91
C TYR A 676 28.38 2.49 -15.16
N TYR A 677 28.27 3.80 -14.97
CA TYR A 677 28.26 4.84 -16.01
C TYR A 677 29.37 5.87 -15.77
N PRO A 678 30.66 5.49 -15.86
CA PRO A 678 31.77 6.39 -15.55
C PRO A 678 31.79 7.66 -16.41
N GLU A 679 31.21 7.59 -17.61
CA GLU A 679 31.11 8.71 -18.54
C GLU A 679 29.96 9.68 -18.23
N SER A 680 29.05 9.34 -17.31
CA SER A 680 27.96 10.21 -16.94
C SER A 680 28.44 11.39 -16.08
N PRO A 681 27.68 12.50 -16.02
CA PRO A 681 27.98 13.60 -15.11
C PRO A 681 28.21 13.13 -13.67
N GLU A 682 27.36 12.21 -13.21
CA GLU A 682 27.44 11.59 -11.88
C GLU A 682 28.69 10.70 -11.73
N GLY A 683 29.06 9.94 -12.77
CA GLY A 683 30.29 9.15 -12.86
C GLY A 683 31.55 9.98 -12.68
N LYS A 684 31.64 11.10 -13.42
CA LYS A 684 32.78 12.03 -13.36
C LYS A 684 32.85 12.75 -12.02
N GLU A 685 31.70 13.14 -11.47
CA GLU A 685 31.60 13.80 -10.17
C GLU A 685 31.99 12.85 -9.02
N LEU A 686 31.56 11.58 -9.07
CA LEU A 686 31.98 10.56 -8.11
C LEU A 686 33.49 10.28 -8.17
N GLN A 687 34.07 10.12 -9.38
CA GLN A 687 35.51 9.92 -9.52
C GLN A 687 36.29 11.07 -8.87
N THR A 688 35.87 12.31 -9.14
CA THR A 688 36.47 13.52 -8.56
C THR A 688 36.28 13.58 -7.03
N TYR A 689 35.20 13.01 -6.48
CA TYR A 689 34.88 13.00 -5.06
C TYR A 689 35.62 11.90 -4.29
N LEU A 690 35.66 10.67 -4.81
CA LEU A 690 36.41 9.54 -4.26
C LEU A 690 37.92 9.82 -4.17
N GLU A 691 38.44 10.64 -5.08
CA GLU A 691 39.83 11.12 -5.05
C GLU A 691 40.13 12.10 -3.91
N LYS A 692 39.10 12.67 -3.23
CA LYS A 692 39.28 13.83 -2.33
C LYS A 692 38.77 13.66 -0.90
N HIS A 693 37.87 12.72 -0.59
CA HIS A 693 37.22 12.68 0.74
C HIS A 693 36.94 11.27 1.27
N GLU A 694 37.00 11.10 2.60
CA GLU A 694 36.38 9.98 3.33
C GLU A 694 34.85 10.13 3.32
N ILE A 695 34.14 9.01 3.13
CA ILE A 695 32.69 8.96 2.99
C ILE A 695 32.03 9.30 4.33
N SER A 696 31.32 10.43 4.40
CA SER A 696 30.55 10.86 5.59
C SER A 696 29.05 10.99 5.31
N SER A 697 28.27 10.93 6.40
CA SER A 697 26.88 10.49 6.55
C SER A 697 25.74 11.33 5.93
N TYR A 698 24.62 10.63 5.75
CA TYR A 698 23.26 11.03 5.35
C TYR A 698 22.79 12.42 5.83
N ARG A 699 22.16 13.20 4.93
CA ARG A 699 21.35 14.37 5.29
C ARG A 699 20.13 13.86 6.07
N SER A 700 20.08 14.10 7.38
CA SER A 700 18.83 13.90 8.15
C SER A 700 17.77 14.88 7.63
N ARG A 701 16.98 14.40 6.66
CA ARG A 701 15.78 15.06 6.15
C ARG A 701 14.66 14.88 7.17
N GLU A 702 13.78 15.87 7.26
CA GLU A 702 12.60 15.78 8.11
C GLU A 702 11.72 14.63 7.62
N LYS A 703 11.24 13.80 8.54
CA LYS A 703 10.35 12.67 8.20
C LYS A 703 8.94 13.22 7.98
N VAL A 704 8.44 13.12 6.75
CA VAL A 704 7.12 13.63 6.39
C VAL A 704 6.15 12.47 6.22
N TYR A 705 5.11 12.44 7.05
CA TYR A 705 3.97 11.56 6.92
C TYR A 705 2.81 12.36 6.33
N ILE A 706 2.14 11.84 5.31
CA ILE A 706 0.87 12.39 4.87
C ILE A 706 -0.22 11.36 5.15
N TYR A 707 -1.22 11.74 5.93
CA TYR A 707 -2.42 10.96 6.11
C TYR A 707 -3.53 11.50 5.22
N MET A 708 -3.89 10.72 4.19
CA MET A 708 -4.96 11.02 3.24
C MET A 708 -6.24 10.29 3.64
N ILE A 709 -7.24 11.06 4.06
CA ILE A 709 -8.55 10.54 4.45
C ILE A 709 -9.35 10.15 3.21
N GLY A 710 -10.01 9.00 3.30
CA GLY A 710 -11.00 8.56 2.31
C GLY A 710 -10.42 7.68 1.21
N GLY A 711 -9.10 7.45 1.20
CA GLY A 711 -8.39 6.50 0.35
C GLY A 711 -7.43 7.13 -0.65
N VAL A 712 -6.53 6.32 -1.18
CA VAL A 712 -5.48 6.73 -2.14
C VAL A 712 -5.41 5.80 -3.35
N THR A 713 -4.75 6.29 -4.40
CA THR A 713 -4.45 5.53 -5.60
C THR A 713 -2.98 5.10 -5.65
N PRO A 714 -2.64 4.10 -6.49
CA PRO A 714 -1.24 3.80 -6.84
C PRO A 714 -0.42 5.04 -7.24
N GLY A 715 -1.05 6.00 -7.94
CA GLY A 715 -0.45 7.27 -8.31
C GLY A 715 -0.01 8.11 -7.11
N ASP A 716 -0.88 8.22 -6.12
CA ASP A 716 -0.60 8.89 -4.85
C ASP A 716 0.57 8.23 -4.11
N VAL A 717 0.59 6.89 -4.05
CA VAL A 717 1.70 6.20 -3.37
C VAL A 717 3.03 6.43 -4.10
N SER A 718 3.03 6.43 -5.43
CA SER A 718 4.24 6.73 -6.22
C SER A 718 4.83 8.11 -5.91
N ALA A 719 4.01 9.07 -5.45
CA ALA A 719 4.47 10.40 -5.06
C ALA A 719 5.45 10.34 -3.88
N ALA A 720 5.22 9.46 -2.91
CA ALA A 720 6.10 9.30 -1.75
C ALA A 720 7.50 8.81 -2.17
N TYR A 721 7.59 7.86 -3.10
CA TYR A 721 8.86 7.39 -3.65
C TYR A 721 9.56 8.51 -4.43
N ARG A 722 8.86 9.14 -5.38
CA ARG A 722 9.43 10.20 -6.25
C ARG A 722 9.91 11.43 -5.47
N ALA A 723 9.19 11.85 -4.43
CA ALA A 723 9.56 13.01 -3.62
C ALA A 723 10.92 12.84 -2.93
N THR A 724 11.30 11.59 -2.61
CA THR A 724 12.61 11.28 -1.99
C THR A 724 13.74 11.09 -2.99
N GLY A 725 13.47 11.23 -4.29
CA GLY A 725 14.46 11.05 -5.34
C GLY A 725 14.66 9.58 -5.75
N ASP A 726 13.85 8.65 -5.25
CA ASP A 726 13.80 7.30 -5.81
C ASP A 726 13.39 7.41 -7.29
N SER A 727 14.22 6.84 -8.16
CA SER A 727 13.95 6.87 -9.58
C SER A 727 12.69 6.04 -9.86
N ALA A 728 11.71 6.65 -10.54
CA ALA A 728 10.50 5.96 -11.01
C ALA A 728 10.80 4.80 -11.98
N ILE A 729 12.03 4.77 -12.49
CA ILE A 729 12.63 3.72 -13.29
C ILE A 729 13.78 3.19 -12.43
N PRO A 730 13.72 1.97 -11.86
CA PRO A 730 14.90 1.39 -11.24
C PRO A 730 16.03 1.41 -12.25
N GLU A 731 17.07 2.17 -11.93
CA GLU A 731 18.23 2.27 -12.78
C GLU A 731 18.92 0.90 -12.72
N PRO A 732 19.18 0.27 -13.88
CA PRO A 732 19.93 -0.97 -13.92
C PRO A 732 21.28 -0.72 -13.26
N SER A 733 21.45 -1.26 -12.06
CA SER A 733 22.69 -1.21 -11.30
C SER A 733 22.99 -2.63 -10.86
N PRO A 734 23.91 -3.32 -11.56
CA PRO A 734 24.23 -4.71 -11.26
C PRO A 734 24.86 -4.88 -9.87
N PHE A 735 25.25 -3.79 -9.19
CA PHE A 735 25.79 -3.88 -7.84
C PHE A 735 25.40 -2.72 -6.91
N ASN A 736 24.11 -2.40 -6.84
CA ASN A 736 23.58 -1.71 -5.66
C ASN A 736 23.91 -2.54 -4.42
N SER A 737 24.67 -2.01 -3.47
CA SER A 737 25.04 -2.73 -2.23
C SER A 737 23.77 -3.23 -1.52
N ALA A 738 23.52 -4.54 -1.58
CA ALA A 738 22.37 -5.21 -0.99
C ALA A 738 22.39 -5.27 0.55
N TYR A 739 23.42 -4.72 1.17
CA TYR A 739 23.49 -4.51 2.61
C TYR A 739 22.90 -3.15 2.97
N TRP A 740 21.60 -2.98 2.72
CA TRP A 740 20.85 -2.00 3.48
C TRP A 740 20.50 -2.66 4.81
N THR A 741 21.29 -2.40 5.85
CA THR A 741 20.76 -2.43 7.22
C THR A 741 19.98 -1.14 7.37
N PRO A 742 18.64 -1.15 7.32
CA PRO A 742 17.87 0.07 7.43
C PRO A 742 18.17 0.72 8.77
N ALA A 743 18.75 1.91 8.76
CA ALA A 743 18.82 2.76 9.93
C ALA A 743 17.47 3.50 10.05
N LEU A 744 17.10 3.92 11.27
CA LEU A 744 15.92 4.76 11.52
C LEU A 744 15.88 6.05 10.67
N GLY A 745 17.01 6.44 10.06
CA GLY A 745 17.14 7.59 9.17
C GLY A 745 16.69 7.36 7.72
N ASP A 746 16.22 6.17 7.34
CA ASP A 746 16.26 5.79 5.93
C ASP A 746 15.03 6.12 5.11
N PHE A 747 13.85 6.43 5.67
CA PHE A 747 12.65 6.76 4.87
C PHE A 747 12.19 8.20 5.10
N ASP A 748 12.10 9.05 4.08
CA ASP A 748 11.77 10.48 4.33
C ASP A 748 10.30 10.84 4.09
N CYS A 749 9.58 10.06 3.28
CA CYS A 749 8.19 10.32 2.94
C CYS A 749 7.39 9.03 3.03
N VAL A 750 6.30 9.06 3.81
CA VAL A 750 5.38 7.94 4.01
C VAL A 750 3.96 8.42 3.79
N LEU A 751 3.21 7.67 2.98
CA LEU A 751 1.79 7.87 2.79
C LEU A 751 1.02 6.95 3.73
N ILE A 752 0.02 7.50 4.39
CA ILE A 752 -0.93 6.80 5.25
C ILE A 752 -2.31 7.05 4.66
N SER A 753 -3.15 6.02 4.58
CA SER A 753 -4.55 6.19 4.20
C SER A 753 -5.43 5.13 4.83
N ASP A 754 -6.73 5.37 4.85
CA ASP A 754 -7.74 4.43 5.34
C ASP A 754 -7.97 3.24 4.42
N ASP A 755 -7.72 3.46 3.13
CA ASP A 755 -8.01 2.49 2.08
C ASP A 755 -7.18 2.78 0.82
N PHE A 756 -7.25 1.85 -0.13
CA PHE A 756 -6.52 1.89 -1.38
C PHE A 756 -7.43 1.50 -2.55
N TYR A 757 -7.50 2.34 -3.58
CA TYR A 757 -8.37 2.13 -4.73
C TYR A 757 -7.61 2.17 -6.04
N THR A 758 -8.10 1.39 -6.99
CA THR A 758 -8.01 1.75 -8.39
C THR A 758 -9.08 2.80 -8.72
N PRO A 759 -8.88 3.69 -9.71
CA PRO A 759 -9.91 4.61 -10.16
C PRO A 759 -11.26 3.93 -10.46
N SER A 760 -11.23 2.75 -11.08
CA SER A 760 -12.42 1.92 -11.31
C SER A 760 -13.17 1.58 -10.03
N ARG A 761 -12.46 1.13 -8.99
CA ARG A 761 -13.07 0.76 -7.71
C ARG A 761 -13.65 1.96 -6.98
N PHE A 762 -12.99 3.12 -7.08
CA PHE A 762 -13.55 4.36 -6.57
C PHE A 762 -14.91 4.65 -7.25
N THR A 763 -14.96 4.56 -8.58
CA THR A 763 -16.21 4.72 -9.34
C THR A 763 -17.26 3.67 -8.97
N GLN A 764 -16.87 2.40 -8.76
CA GLN A 764 -17.77 1.34 -8.32
C GLN A 764 -18.35 1.60 -6.93
N ARG A 765 -17.54 2.05 -5.96
CA ARG A 765 -18.03 2.40 -4.62
C ARG A 765 -18.99 3.58 -4.65
N LEU A 766 -18.68 4.57 -5.49
CA LEU A 766 -19.56 5.70 -5.73
C LEU A 766 -20.89 5.24 -6.35
N ALA A 767 -20.84 4.32 -7.33
CA ALA A 767 -22.01 3.84 -8.07
C ALA A 767 -22.87 2.81 -7.31
N GLY A 768 -22.25 1.98 -6.47
CA GLY A 768 -22.90 0.86 -5.77
C GLY A 768 -23.65 1.24 -4.49
N LEU A 769 -23.73 2.52 -4.14
CA LEU A 769 -24.49 2.99 -2.99
C LEU A 769 -25.97 3.13 -3.34
N LYS A 770 -26.84 2.39 -2.63
CA LYS A 770 -28.30 2.47 -2.80
C LYS A 770 -28.83 3.89 -2.53
N PRO A 771 -29.98 4.28 -3.12
CA PRO A 771 -30.70 5.49 -2.73
C PRO A 771 -31.15 5.45 -1.27
N GLY A 772 -31.37 6.64 -0.69
CA GLY A 772 -31.88 6.79 0.68
C GLY A 772 -30.83 7.17 1.71
N VAL A 773 -31.31 7.35 2.94
CA VAL A 773 -30.51 7.72 4.12
C VAL A 773 -30.16 6.44 4.89
N LEU A 774 -28.86 6.20 5.07
CA LEU A 774 -28.31 5.17 5.94
C LEU A 774 -28.76 5.44 7.38
N SER A 775 -29.41 4.43 7.96
CA SER A 775 -30.18 4.57 9.19
C SER A 775 -29.44 4.10 10.43
N SER A 776 -28.34 3.34 10.27
CA SER A 776 -27.58 2.78 11.39
C SER A 776 -26.09 2.59 11.10
N ILE A 777 -25.30 2.51 12.17
CA ILE A 777 -23.86 2.21 12.12
C ILE A 777 -23.62 0.81 11.56
N ASP A 778 -24.50 -0.15 11.86
CA ASP A 778 -24.35 -1.54 11.40
C ASP A 778 -24.55 -1.66 9.89
N GLU A 779 -25.43 -0.85 9.30
CA GLU A 779 -25.60 -0.76 7.86
C GLU A 779 -24.32 -0.24 7.19
N LEU A 780 -23.73 0.83 7.72
CA LEU A 780 -22.43 1.33 7.26
C LEU A 780 -21.34 0.27 7.40
N ARG A 781 -21.27 -0.45 8.53
CA ARG A 781 -20.27 -1.52 8.73
C ARG A 781 -20.45 -2.65 7.73
N LYS A 782 -21.68 -3.01 7.36
CA LYS A 782 -21.94 -4.02 6.33
C LYS A 782 -21.46 -3.57 4.95
N ILE A 783 -21.70 -2.31 4.59
CA ILE A 783 -21.21 -1.71 3.34
C ILE A 783 -19.68 -1.64 3.35
N ALA A 784 -19.08 -1.11 4.42
CA ALA A 784 -17.64 -1.02 4.57
C ALA A 784 -16.96 -2.40 4.55
N LYS A 785 -17.61 -3.43 5.12
CA LYS A 785 -17.14 -4.81 5.09
C LYS A 785 -17.21 -5.43 3.69
N SER A 786 -18.24 -5.14 2.89
CA SER A 786 -18.27 -5.63 1.50
C SER A 786 -17.16 -5.02 0.65
N TRP A 787 -16.75 -3.79 0.97
CA TRP A 787 -15.63 -3.13 0.31
C TRP A 787 -14.26 -3.69 0.68
N SER A 788 -14.06 -4.15 1.92
CA SER A 788 -12.81 -4.79 2.34
C SER A 788 -12.72 -6.27 1.96
N GLN A 789 -13.83 -6.98 1.83
CA GLN A 789 -13.86 -8.40 1.44
C GLN A 789 -13.60 -8.65 -0.05
N ASN A 790 -13.73 -7.60 -0.88
CA ASN A 790 -13.40 -7.65 -2.30
C ASN A 790 -11.98 -7.14 -2.60
N ASN A 791 -11.20 -6.73 -1.60
CA ASN A 791 -9.80 -6.26 -1.74
C ASN A 791 -8.80 -7.40 -1.64
#